data_AF-N1P1U4-F1
#
_entry.id   AF-N1P1U4-F1
#
_cell.length_a   1.000
_cell.length_b   1.000
_cell.length_c   1.000
_cell.angle_alpha   90.00
_cell.angle_beta   90.00
_cell.angle_gamma   90.00
#
_symmetry.space_group_name_H-M   'P 1'
#
loop_
_entity.id
_entity.type
_entity.pdbx_description
1 polymer ?
#
loop_
_entity_poly.entity_id
_entity_poly.type
_entity_poly.pdbx_seq_one_letter_code
_entity_poly.pdbx_strand_id
1 'polypeptide(L)'
;MNRFWNTKKFSLTNADGLCATLNEISQNDEVLVVQPSVLPVLNSLLTFQDLTQSTPVRKITLLDDQLSDDLPSALGSVPQMDLIFLIDVRTSLRLPPQLLDAAQKHNLSSLHIIYCRWKPSFQNTLEDTEQWQKDGFDLNSKKTHFPNVIESQLKELSNEYTLYPWDLLPFPQIDENVLLTHSLYNMENVNMYYPNLRSLQSATESILVDDMVNSLQSLIFETNSIITNVVSIGNLSKRCSHLLKKRIDEHQTENDLFIKGTLYGERTNCGLEMDLIILERNTDPITPLLTQLTYAGILDDLYEFNSGIKIKEKDMNFNYKEDKIWNDLKFLNFGSIGPQLNKLAKELQTQYDTRHKAESVHEIKEFVDSLGSLQQRQAFLKNHTTLSSDVLKVVETEEYGSFNKILELELEILMGNTLNNDIEDIILELQYQYEVDQKKILRLICLLSLCKNSLREKDYEYLRTFMIDSWGIEKCFQLESLAELGFFTSKTGKTDLHITTSKSTRLQKEYRYISQWFNTVPIEDEHAADKITNENDDFSEATFAYSGVVPLTMRLVQMLYDRSILFHNYSSQQPFILSREPRVSQTEDLIEQLYGDSHAIEESIWVPGTITKKINASIKSNNRRSIDGSNGTFHAAEDIALVVFLGGVTMGEIAIMKHLQKILGKKGINKRFIIIADGLINGTRIMNSIS
;
A
#
# COMPACT_ATOMS: atom_id res chain seq x y z
N MET A 1 18.40 -3.71 -14.47
CA MET A 1 16.94 -3.83 -14.23
C MET A 1 16.25 -4.59 -15.35
N ASN A 2 15.22 -5.37 -15.03
CA ASN A 2 14.32 -5.99 -16.01
C ASN A 2 13.68 -4.87 -16.88
N ARG A 3 13.79 -4.97 -18.22
CA ARG A 3 13.31 -3.95 -19.15
C ARG A 3 11.78 -3.79 -19.14
N PHE A 4 11.06 -4.85 -18.78
CA PHE A 4 9.59 -4.91 -18.83
C PHE A 4 8.94 -4.24 -17.61
N TRP A 5 9.50 -4.44 -16.42
CA TRP A 5 9.02 -3.80 -15.18
C TRP A 5 9.80 -2.54 -14.82
N ASN A 6 9.67 -1.52 -15.68
CA ASN A 6 10.13 -0.16 -15.36
C ASN A 6 8.98 0.67 -14.80
N THR A 7 8.73 0.51 -13.50
CA THR A 7 7.64 1.16 -12.75
C THR A 7 7.65 2.70 -12.86
N LYS A 8 8.82 3.31 -13.10
CA LYS A 8 8.93 4.78 -13.29
C LYS A 8 8.15 5.26 -14.51
N LYS A 9 7.99 4.42 -15.54
CA LYS A 9 7.22 4.76 -16.73
C LYS A 9 5.73 4.85 -16.48
N PHE A 10 5.19 4.14 -15.47
CA PHE A 10 3.74 4.13 -15.22
C PHE A 10 3.21 5.51 -14.82
N SER A 11 3.97 6.30 -14.04
CA SER A 11 3.59 7.70 -13.76
C SER A 11 3.48 8.53 -15.05
N LEU A 12 4.43 8.35 -15.97
CA LEU A 12 4.44 9.07 -17.25
C LEU A 12 3.27 8.62 -18.13
N THR A 13 3.02 7.31 -18.23
CA THR A 13 1.87 6.77 -18.97
C THR A 13 0.55 7.35 -18.46
N ASN A 14 0.37 7.45 -17.14
CA ASN A 14 -0.85 8.04 -16.56
C ASN A 14 -0.97 9.54 -16.87
N ALA A 15 0.13 10.28 -16.77
CA ALA A 15 0.17 11.72 -17.06
C ALA A 15 -0.13 12.02 -18.53
N ASP A 16 0.53 11.30 -19.45
CA ASP A 16 0.33 11.41 -20.89
C ASP A 16 -1.11 11.04 -21.27
N GLY A 17 -1.66 9.99 -20.66
CA GLY A 17 -3.04 9.57 -20.85
C GLY A 17 -4.06 10.66 -20.47
N LEU A 18 -3.86 11.33 -19.32
CA LEU A 18 -4.74 12.44 -18.92
C LEU A 18 -4.63 13.62 -19.89
N CYS A 19 -3.40 13.97 -20.28
CA CYS A 19 -3.16 15.08 -21.21
C CYS A 19 -3.78 14.80 -22.57
N ALA A 20 -3.70 13.56 -23.07
CA ALA A 20 -4.35 13.14 -24.30
C ALA A 20 -5.87 13.29 -24.20
N THR A 21 -6.47 12.77 -23.12
CA THR A 21 -7.92 12.89 -22.89
C THR A 21 -8.37 14.35 -22.84
N LEU A 22 -7.68 15.23 -22.12
CA LEU A 22 -8.02 16.65 -22.04
C LEU A 22 -7.96 17.33 -23.42
N ASN A 23 -6.90 17.06 -24.20
CA ASN A 23 -6.76 17.63 -25.54
C ASN A 23 -7.83 17.14 -26.55
N GLU A 24 -8.54 16.05 -26.26
CA GLU A 24 -9.62 15.54 -27.11
C GLU A 24 -10.99 16.19 -26.83
N ILE A 25 -11.19 16.79 -25.65
CA ILE A 25 -12.51 17.26 -25.20
C ILE A 25 -12.93 18.54 -25.91
N SER A 26 -12.09 19.58 -25.86
CA SER A 26 -12.40 20.87 -26.46
C SER A 26 -11.18 21.55 -27.09
N GLN A 27 -11.46 22.46 -28.02
CA GLN A 27 -10.47 23.39 -28.56
C GLN A 27 -10.41 24.71 -27.76
N ASN A 28 -11.38 24.93 -26.85
CA ASN A 28 -11.40 26.11 -25.99
C ASN A 28 -10.54 25.90 -24.75
N ASP A 29 -10.28 27.00 -24.03
CA ASP A 29 -9.65 26.91 -22.71
C ASP A 29 -10.58 26.20 -21.70
N GLU A 30 -10.00 25.43 -20.79
CA GLU A 30 -10.75 24.53 -19.90
C GLU A 30 -10.59 24.92 -18.41
N VAL A 31 -11.68 24.78 -17.66
CA VAL A 31 -11.70 24.77 -16.20
C VAL A 31 -11.85 23.33 -15.73
N LEU A 32 -10.80 22.81 -15.10
CA LEU A 32 -10.77 21.46 -14.56
C LEU A 32 -11.28 21.45 -13.12
N VAL A 33 -12.46 20.86 -12.90
CA VAL A 33 -13.07 20.64 -11.60
C VAL A 33 -12.64 19.28 -11.07
N VAL A 34 -11.79 19.24 -10.05
CA VAL A 34 -11.16 18.00 -9.57
C VAL A 34 -11.78 17.53 -8.26
N GLN A 35 -12.17 16.26 -8.19
CA GLN A 35 -12.57 15.61 -6.96
C GLN A 35 -11.45 15.68 -5.89
N PRO A 36 -11.73 16.11 -4.64
CA PRO A 36 -10.70 16.31 -3.62
C PRO A 36 -9.80 15.09 -3.36
N SER A 37 -10.34 13.87 -3.43
CA SER A 37 -9.56 12.63 -3.26
C SER A 37 -8.62 12.32 -4.44
N VAL A 38 -8.90 12.88 -5.63
CA VAL A 38 -8.10 12.68 -6.86
C VAL A 38 -6.99 13.71 -6.96
N LEU A 39 -7.16 14.91 -6.38
CA LEU A 39 -6.17 15.98 -6.46
C LEU A 39 -4.75 15.55 -6.01
N PRO A 40 -4.55 14.82 -4.90
CA PRO A 40 -3.22 14.37 -4.50
C PRO A 40 -2.60 13.40 -5.52
N VAL A 41 -3.41 12.56 -6.16
CA VAL A 41 -2.97 11.65 -7.23
C VAL A 41 -2.53 12.45 -8.45
N LEU A 42 -3.33 13.43 -8.88
CA LEU A 42 -2.99 14.34 -9.98
C LEU A 42 -1.66 15.08 -9.73
N ASN A 43 -1.51 15.67 -8.54
CA ASN A 43 -0.30 16.41 -8.16
C ASN A 43 0.96 15.52 -8.08
N SER A 44 0.80 14.20 -7.93
CA SER A 44 1.91 13.25 -7.97
C SER A 44 2.36 12.88 -9.39
N LEU A 45 1.57 13.27 -10.40
CA LEU A 45 1.81 12.98 -11.82
C LEU A 45 2.26 14.22 -12.59
N LEU A 46 1.60 15.35 -12.38
CA LEU A 46 1.79 16.59 -13.15
C LEU A 46 1.82 17.80 -12.22
N THR A 47 2.71 18.76 -12.49
CA THR A 47 2.57 20.10 -11.91
C THR A 47 1.51 20.89 -12.66
N PHE A 48 0.97 21.96 -12.04
CA PHE A 48 0.04 22.85 -12.73
C PHE A 48 0.67 23.50 -13.97
N GLN A 49 1.98 23.75 -13.94
CA GLN A 49 2.72 24.26 -15.10
C GLN A 49 2.75 23.22 -16.22
N ASP A 50 3.06 21.97 -15.93
CA ASP A 50 3.09 20.90 -16.94
C ASP A 50 1.71 20.71 -17.59
N LEU A 51 0.65 20.77 -16.77
CA LEU A 51 -0.73 20.66 -17.22
C LEU A 51 -1.09 21.81 -18.18
N THR A 52 -0.88 23.07 -17.77
CA THR A 52 -1.22 24.24 -18.59
C THR A 52 -0.40 24.35 -19.87
N GLN A 53 0.82 23.81 -19.91
CA GLN A 53 1.65 23.76 -21.11
C GLN A 53 1.22 22.65 -22.08
N SER A 54 0.67 21.55 -21.57
CA SER A 54 0.39 20.34 -22.35
C SER A 54 -1.09 20.21 -22.73
N THR A 55 -1.98 21.00 -22.13
CA THR A 55 -3.44 20.91 -22.32
C THR A 55 -4.11 22.29 -22.40
N PRO A 56 -5.41 22.36 -22.77
CA PRO A 56 -6.18 23.59 -22.78
C PRO A 56 -6.57 24.09 -21.38
N VAL A 57 -6.23 23.36 -20.31
CA VAL A 57 -6.56 23.75 -18.94
C VAL A 57 -5.90 25.07 -18.57
N ARG A 58 -6.69 26.00 -18.01
CA ARG A 58 -6.23 27.31 -17.50
C ARG A 58 -6.52 27.51 -16.03
N LYS A 59 -7.49 26.79 -15.47
CA LYS A 59 -7.88 26.89 -14.07
C LYS A 59 -8.22 25.53 -13.51
N ILE A 60 -7.82 25.27 -12.27
CA ILE A 60 -8.27 24.12 -11.48
C ILE A 60 -9.15 24.64 -10.34
N THR A 61 -10.26 23.97 -10.10
CA THR A 61 -11.11 24.19 -8.92
C THR A 61 -11.44 22.85 -8.28
N LEU A 62 -11.78 22.83 -6.99
CA LEU A 62 -12.14 21.61 -6.29
C LEU A 62 -13.64 21.34 -6.42
N LEU A 63 -14.00 20.05 -6.49
CA LEU A 63 -15.37 19.58 -6.36
C LEU A 63 -15.73 19.46 -4.87
N ASP A 64 -15.88 20.60 -4.22
CA ASP A 64 -16.24 20.71 -2.81
C ASP A 64 -17.57 21.46 -2.63
N ASP A 65 -18.00 21.62 -1.37
CA ASP A 65 -19.28 22.25 -1.05
C ASP A 65 -19.33 23.74 -1.46
N GLN A 66 -18.18 24.37 -1.71
CA GLN A 66 -18.07 25.77 -2.13
C GLN A 66 -18.12 25.94 -3.66
N LEU A 67 -17.93 24.86 -4.43
CA LEU A 67 -17.94 24.89 -5.90
C LEU A 67 -19.14 25.65 -6.47
N SER A 68 -20.33 25.40 -5.92
CA SER A 68 -21.58 26.01 -6.38
C SER A 68 -21.58 27.54 -6.26
N ASP A 69 -20.84 28.11 -5.32
CA ASP A 69 -20.71 29.56 -5.14
C ASP A 69 -19.50 30.13 -5.88
N ASP A 70 -18.46 29.33 -6.08
CA ASP A 70 -17.22 29.72 -6.76
C ASP A 70 -17.32 29.66 -8.29
N LEU A 71 -18.19 28.80 -8.84
CA LEU A 71 -18.36 28.58 -10.29
C LEU A 71 -18.61 29.88 -11.09
N PRO A 72 -19.51 30.80 -10.68
CA PRO A 72 -19.70 32.08 -11.38
C PRO A 72 -18.42 32.93 -11.45
N SER A 73 -17.58 32.89 -10.41
CA SER A 73 -16.29 33.60 -10.42
C SER A 73 -15.26 32.89 -11.31
N ALA A 74 -15.32 31.57 -11.39
CA ALA A 74 -14.47 30.77 -12.26
C ALA A 74 -14.81 30.97 -13.74
N LEU A 75 -16.10 30.94 -14.08
CA LEU A 75 -16.59 31.12 -15.44
C LEU A 75 -16.63 32.60 -15.88
N GLY A 76 -16.81 33.54 -14.95
CA GLY A 76 -16.94 34.97 -15.23
C GLY A 76 -15.61 35.70 -15.53
N SER A 77 -14.47 35.01 -15.39
CA SER A 77 -13.14 35.62 -15.54
C SER A 77 -12.63 35.68 -16.99
N VAL A 78 -13.16 34.87 -17.91
CA VAL A 78 -12.79 34.83 -19.33
C VAL A 78 -13.99 34.35 -20.17
N PRO A 79 -14.31 34.94 -21.35
CA PRO A 79 -15.38 34.43 -22.21
C PRO A 79 -14.99 33.06 -22.83
N GLN A 80 -15.92 32.11 -22.80
CA GLN A 80 -15.89 30.80 -23.46
C GLN A 80 -14.85 29.78 -22.92
N MET A 81 -14.90 29.47 -21.61
CA MET A 81 -14.21 28.29 -21.07
C MET A 81 -15.16 27.11 -20.88
N ASP A 82 -14.68 25.91 -21.19
CA ASP A 82 -15.44 24.67 -21.00
C ASP A 82 -15.17 24.08 -19.61
N LEU A 83 -16.23 23.56 -18.97
CA LEU A 83 -16.18 23.00 -17.62
C LEU A 83 -16.04 21.47 -17.69
N ILE A 84 -14.95 20.95 -17.13
CA ILE A 84 -14.61 19.52 -17.16
C ILE A 84 -14.50 18.99 -15.74
N PHE A 85 -15.23 17.93 -15.44
CA PHE A 85 -15.21 17.28 -14.13
C PHE A 85 -14.31 16.06 -14.13
N LEU A 86 -13.32 16.02 -13.26
CA LEU A 86 -12.44 14.87 -13.04
C LEU A 86 -12.83 14.16 -11.74
N ILE A 87 -13.40 12.97 -11.87
CA ILE A 87 -13.93 12.17 -10.75
C ILE A 87 -13.30 10.77 -10.70
N ASP A 88 -13.40 10.13 -9.53
CA ASP A 88 -13.01 8.74 -9.35
C ASP A 88 -14.20 7.90 -8.90
N VAL A 89 -14.49 6.87 -9.70
CA VAL A 89 -15.64 5.97 -9.53
C VAL A 89 -15.22 4.52 -9.25
N ARG A 90 -13.92 4.26 -9.12
CA ARG A 90 -13.38 2.90 -8.92
C ARG A 90 -13.88 2.24 -7.64
N THR A 91 -14.00 3.03 -6.56
CA THR A 91 -14.43 2.57 -5.23
C THR A 91 -15.85 3.00 -4.87
N SER A 92 -16.54 3.75 -5.73
CA SER A 92 -17.79 4.43 -5.39
C SER A 92 -18.85 4.20 -6.45
N LEU A 93 -20.02 3.73 -6.02
CA LEU A 93 -21.15 3.44 -6.91
C LEU A 93 -22.07 4.66 -7.12
N ARG A 94 -21.75 5.80 -6.52
CA ARG A 94 -22.48 7.06 -6.66
C ARG A 94 -21.59 8.16 -7.21
N LEU A 95 -22.21 9.13 -7.88
CA LEU A 95 -21.54 10.37 -8.23
C LEU A 95 -21.28 11.24 -6.99
N PRO A 96 -20.28 12.14 -7.05
CA PRO A 96 -20.12 13.14 -6.03
C PRO A 96 -21.38 14.00 -5.87
N PRO A 97 -21.93 14.18 -4.65
CA PRO A 97 -23.13 14.99 -4.45
C PRO A 97 -22.91 16.46 -4.85
N GLN A 98 -21.69 16.98 -4.68
CA GLN A 98 -21.33 18.33 -5.11
C GLN A 98 -21.42 18.52 -6.63
N LEU A 99 -21.22 17.45 -7.42
CA LEU A 99 -21.44 17.48 -8.87
C LEU A 99 -22.91 17.66 -9.19
N LEU A 100 -23.77 16.92 -8.47
CA LEU A 100 -25.22 16.99 -8.60
C LEU A 100 -25.75 18.39 -8.25
N ASP A 101 -25.29 18.95 -7.12
CA ASP A 101 -25.68 20.28 -6.67
C ASP A 101 -25.25 21.37 -7.66
N ALA A 102 -24.00 21.30 -8.15
CA ALA A 102 -23.47 22.26 -9.11
C ALA A 102 -24.19 22.20 -10.46
N ALA A 103 -24.47 21.00 -10.97
CA ALA A 103 -25.18 20.80 -12.23
C ALA A 103 -26.61 21.36 -12.18
N GLN A 104 -27.33 21.09 -11.08
CA GLN A 104 -28.70 21.58 -10.88
C GLN A 104 -28.76 23.10 -10.66
N LYS A 105 -27.90 23.65 -9.81
CA LYS A 105 -27.93 25.09 -9.46
C LYS A 105 -27.62 25.99 -10.65
N HIS A 106 -26.70 25.57 -11.52
CA HIS A 106 -26.25 26.37 -12.68
C HIS A 106 -26.88 25.95 -14.00
N ASN A 107 -27.82 25.01 -14.02
CA ASN A 107 -28.48 24.49 -15.22
C ASN A 107 -27.47 24.14 -16.33
N LEU A 108 -26.42 23.39 -15.99
CA LEU A 108 -25.39 23.01 -16.96
C LEU A 108 -26.01 22.15 -18.06
N SER A 109 -26.05 22.69 -19.29
CA SER A 109 -26.72 22.04 -20.43
C SER A 109 -25.96 20.82 -20.96
N SER A 110 -24.65 20.80 -20.81
CA SER A 110 -23.77 19.71 -21.26
C SER A 110 -22.70 19.44 -20.19
N LEU A 111 -22.53 18.18 -19.81
CA LEU A 111 -21.52 17.76 -18.83
C LEU A 111 -20.39 17.00 -19.52
N HIS A 112 -19.14 17.46 -19.35
CA HIS A 112 -17.93 16.73 -19.73
C HIS A 112 -17.30 16.13 -18.47
N ILE A 113 -17.23 14.80 -18.40
CA ILE A 113 -16.75 14.09 -17.21
C ILE A 113 -15.60 13.17 -17.61
N ILE A 114 -14.42 13.46 -17.07
CA ILE A 114 -13.29 12.54 -17.04
C ILE A 114 -13.44 11.65 -15.80
N TYR A 115 -13.38 10.33 -15.98
CA TYR A 115 -13.50 9.39 -14.87
C TYR A 115 -12.29 8.44 -14.81
N CYS A 116 -11.81 8.21 -13.60
CA CYS A 116 -10.72 7.27 -13.35
C CYS A 116 -11.20 5.84 -13.58
N ARG A 117 -10.43 5.06 -14.34
CA ARG A 117 -10.59 3.61 -14.48
C ARG A 117 -9.23 2.94 -14.62
N TRP A 118 -9.16 1.64 -14.39
CA TRP A 118 -7.97 0.88 -14.76
C TRP A 118 -7.90 0.68 -16.26
N LYS A 119 -6.68 0.79 -16.81
CA LYS A 119 -6.40 0.57 -18.22
C LYS A 119 -6.92 -0.82 -18.64
N PRO A 120 -7.84 -0.91 -19.61
CA PRO A 120 -8.35 -2.21 -20.04
C PRO A 120 -7.21 -3.07 -20.59
N SER A 121 -7.33 -4.38 -20.42
CA SER A 121 -6.40 -5.36 -20.98
C SER A 121 -6.49 -5.45 -22.51
N PHE A 122 -7.45 -4.78 -23.15
CA PHE A 122 -7.63 -4.78 -24.60
C PHE A 122 -7.86 -3.35 -25.10
N GLN A 123 -7.08 -2.93 -26.09
CA GLN A 123 -7.58 -1.94 -27.05
C GLN A 123 -8.67 -2.66 -27.83
N ASN A 124 -9.87 -2.11 -27.92
CA ASN A 124 -10.98 -2.63 -28.73
C ASN A 124 -10.48 -2.99 -30.14
N THR A 125 -10.01 -4.21 -30.35
CA THR A 125 -9.77 -4.77 -31.67
C THR A 125 -11.13 -5.14 -32.24
N LEU A 126 -11.25 -4.98 -33.55
CA LEU A 126 -12.46 -5.06 -34.39
C LEU A 126 -13.36 -6.31 -34.22
N GLU A 127 -13.02 -7.25 -33.34
CA GLU A 127 -13.78 -8.48 -33.10
C GLU A 127 -14.85 -8.32 -32.01
N ASP A 128 -14.62 -7.49 -30.98
CA ASP A 128 -15.67 -7.15 -30.00
C ASP A 128 -16.82 -6.38 -30.64
N THR A 129 -16.56 -5.72 -31.77
CA THR A 129 -17.56 -4.96 -32.53
C THR A 129 -18.56 -5.86 -33.24
N GLU A 130 -18.23 -7.12 -33.57
CA GLU A 130 -19.18 -8.07 -34.17
C GLU A 130 -20.08 -8.74 -33.12
N GLN A 131 -19.56 -8.98 -31.91
CA GLN A 131 -20.36 -9.51 -30.79
C GLN A 131 -21.36 -8.44 -30.30
N TRP A 132 -20.93 -7.18 -30.20
CA TRP A 132 -21.77 -6.07 -29.75
C TRP A 132 -22.90 -5.73 -30.75
N GLN A 133 -22.71 -5.98 -32.05
CA GLN A 133 -23.78 -5.89 -33.07
C GLN A 133 -24.89 -6.92 -32.85
N LYS A 134 -24.52 -8.14 -32.43
CA LYS A 134 -25.49 -9.23 -32.21
C LYS A 134 -26.36 -8.98 -30.97
N ASP A 135 -25.82 -8.27 -29.98
CA ASP A 135 -26.55 -7.89 -28.77
C ASP A 135 -27.34 -6.57 -28.93
N GLY A 136 -27.36 -5.98 -30.13
CA GLY A 136 -28.19 -4.82 -30.47
C GLY A 136 -27.62 -3.46 -30.07
N PHE A 137 -26.31 -3.36 -29.85
CA PHE A 137 -25.64 -2.11 -29.47
C PHE A 137 -25.18 -1.30 -30.70
N ASP A 138 -25.52 -0.01 -30.72
CA ASP A 138 -25.22 0.92 -31.81
C ASP A 138 -23.73 1.33 -31.82
N LEU A 139 -23.01 0.92 -32.88
CA LEU A 139 -21.59 1.22 -33.11
C LEU A 139 -21.26 2.70 -33.31
N ASN A 140 -22.25 3.54 -33.63
CA ASN A 140 -21.98 4.96 -33.83
C ASN A 140 -21.84 5.74 -32.51
N SER A 141 -22.14 5.10 -31.38
CA SER A 141 -21.82 5.67 -30.08
C SER A 141 -20.43 5.20 -29.63
N LYS A 142 -19.43 6.08 -29.70
CA LYS A 142 -18.18 5.96 -28.92
C LYS A 142 -18.46 6.10 -27.41
N LYS A 143 -19.56 5.55 -26.89
CA LYS A 143 -19.88 5.58 -25.47
C LYS A 143 -19.11 4.46 -24.80
N THR A 144 -17.93 4.81 -24.30
CA THR A 144 -17.23 4.03 -23.28
C THR A 144 -18.25 3.72 -22.19
N HIS A 145 -18.58 2.43 -22.03
CA HIS A 145 -19.61 2.02 -21.08
C HIS A 145 -19.13 2.38 -19.67
N PHE A 146 -19.85 3.32 -19.06
CA PHE A 146 -19.74 3.65 -17.66
C PHE A 146 -20.43 2.53 -16.85
N PRO A 147 -20.05 2.24 -15.60
CA PRO A 147 -20.86 1.34 -14.77
C PRO A 147 -22.35 1.76 -14.80
N ASN A 148 -23.25 0.85 -15.21
CA ASN A 148 -24.67 1.14 -15.49
C ASN A 148 -25.36 1.95 -14.37
N VAL A 149 -24.94 1.71 -13.12
CA VAL A 149 -25.47 2.38 -11.92
C VAL A 149 -25.18 3.89 -11.94
N ILE A 150 -24.01 4.29 -12.41
CA ILE A 150 -23.62 5.70 -12.45
C ILE A 150 -24.12 6.35 -13.74
N GLU A 151 -24.18 5.62 -14.85
CA GLU A 151 -24.82 6.14 -16.07
C GLU A 151 -26.32 6.46 -15.83
N SER A 152 -27.00 5.65 -15.01
CA SER A 152 -28.37 5.94 -14.58
C SER A 152 -28.48 7.26 -13.82
N GLN A 153 -27.54 7.54 -12.91
CA GLN A 153 -27.51 8.80 -12.14
C GLN A 153 -27.22 10.01 -13.05
N LEU A 154 -26.37 9.83 -14.08
CA LEU A 154 -26.10 10.88 -15.07
C LEU A 154 -27.32 11.22 -15.93
N LYS A 155 -28.15 10.23 -16.27
CA LYS A 155 -29.41 10.45 -17.02
C LYS A 155 -30.44 11.25 -16.23
N GLU A 156 -30.40 11.19 -14.90
CA GLU A 156 -31.23 12.03 -14.03
C GLU A 156 -30.71 13.47 -13.94
N LEU A 157 -29.42 13.67 -14.18
CA LEU A 157 -28.71 14.94 -14.01
C LEU A 157 -28.79 15.87 -15.21
N SER A 158 -28.52 15.34 -16.41
CA SER A 158 -28.45 16.11 -17.64
C SER A 158 -28.96 15.30 -18.83
N ASN A 159 -29.63 15.99 -19.75
CA ASN A 159 -30.04 15.40 -21.03
C ASN A 159 -28.84 15.12 -21.95
N GLU A 160 -27.74 15.88 -21.78
CA GLU A 160 -26.51 15.75 -22.57
C GLU A 160 -25.29 15.64 -21.65
N TYR A 161 -24.60 14.49 -21.70
CA TYR A 161 -23.34 14.25 -21.00
C TYR A 161 -22.39 13.45 -21.89
N THR A 162 -21.10 13.77 -21.82
CA THR A 162 -20.01 13.06 -22.51
C THR A 162 -19.00 12.57 -21.49
N LEU A 163 -18.64 11.29 -21.60
CA LEU A 163 -17.79 10.59 -20.63
C LEU A 163 -16.47 10.25 -21.31
N TYR A 164 -15.39 10.54 -20.61
CA TYR A 164 -14.03 10.34 -21.08
C TYR A 164 -13.27 9.50 -20.06
N PRO A 165 -12.77 8.31 -20.42
CA PRO A 165 -11.97 7.52 -19.51
C PRO A 165 -10.59 8.15 -19.31
N TRP A 166 -10.11 8.12 -18.07
CA TRP A 166 -8.70 8.25 -17.77
C TRP A 166 -8.16 6.88 -17.32
N ASP A 167 -7.47 6.22 -18.25
CA ASP A 167 -6.90 4.88 -18.05
C ASP A 167 -5.64 4.95 -17.19
N LEU A 168 -5.76 4.49 -15.95
CA LEU A 168 -4.70 4.47 -14.96
C LEU A 168 -3.97 3.12 -14.94
N LEU A 169 -2.70 3.19 -14.56
CA LEU A 169 -1.90 2.07 -14.04
C LEU A 169 -1.52 2.38 -12.59
N PRO A 170 -1.45 1.39 -11.70
CA PRO A 170 -0.80 1.56 -10.41
C PRO A 170 0.63 2.08 -10.60
N PHE A 171 1.03 3.10 -9.85
CA PHE A 171 2.28 3.82 -10.09
C PHE A 171 3.03 4.13 -8.79
N PRO A 172 4.36 4.33 -8.85
CA PRO A 172 5.17 4.51 -7.66
C PRO A 172 5.02 5.90 -7.05
N GLN A 173 4.84 5.97 -5.73
CA GLN A 173 4.72 7.24 -4.98
C GLN A 173 5.60 7.32 -3.74
N ILE A 174 5.81 6.21 -3.03
CA ILE A 174 6.68 6.17 -1.85
C ILE A 174 8.11 5.79 -2.24
N ASP A 175 8.21 4.85 -3.17
CA ASP A 175 9.45 4.27 -3.64
C ASP A 175 9.23 3.62 -5.02
N GLU A 176 10.32 3.34 -5.74
CA GLU A 176 10.27 2.80 -7.10
C GLU A 176 9.47 1.50 -7.22
N ASN A 177 9.47 0.65 -6.20
CA ASN A 177 8.79 -0.64 -6.21
C ASN A 177 7.55 -0.68 -5.29
N VAL A 178 6.95 0.48 -4.99
CA VAL A 178 5.73 0.56 -4.15
C VAL A 178 4.64 1.27 -4.94
N LEU A 179 3.71 0.49 -5.49
CA LEU A 179 2.60 0.96 -6.31
C LEU A 179 1.33 1.04 -5.46
N LEU A 180 0.74 2.22 -5.34
CA LEU A 180 -0.52 2.42 -4.62
C LEU A 180 -1.67 2.52 -5.62
N THR A 181 -2.80 1.87 -5.31
CA THR A 181 -4.00 1.95 -6.16
C THR A 181 -4.97 3.06 -5.72
N HIS A 182 -4.88 3.46 -4.44
CA HIS A 182 -5.78 4.42 -3.75
C HIS A 182 -7.23 3.96 -3.71
N SER A 183 -7.43 2.66 -3.49
CA SER A 183 -8.75 2.03 -3.49
C SER A 183 -9.23 1.65 -2.09
N LEU A 184 -8.37 1.75 -1.07
CA LEU A 184 -8.71 1.39 0.30
C LEU A 184 -9.73 2.35 0.92
N TYR A 185 -9.77 3.60 0.49
CA TYR A 185 -10.72 4.60 0.96
C TYR A 185 -11.56 5.11 -0.21
N ASN A 186 -12.87 5.25 0.01
CA ASN A 186 -13.75 5.84 -0.98
C ASN A 186 -13.70 7.37 -0.95
N MET A 187 -14.52 8.01 -1.80
CA MET A 187 -14.59 9.48 -1.89
C MET A 187 -15.00 10.21 -0.60
N GLU A 188 -15.68 9.52 0.34
CA GLU A 188 -16.04 10.05 1.66
C GLU A 188 -15.01 9.69 2.74
N ASN A 189 -13.85 9.18 2.34
CA ASN A 189 -12.80 8.70 3.23
C ASN A 189 -13.24 7.52 4.13
N VAL A 190 -14.26 6.76 3.72
CA VAL A 190 -14.65 5.52 4.40
C VAL A 190 -13.76 4.39 3.92
N ASN A 191 -13.24 3.61 4.88
CA ASN A 191 -12.41 2.45 4.61
C ASN A 191 -13.24 1.32 3.98
N MET A 192 -12.80 0.82 2.84
CA MET A 192 -13.48 -0.23 2.06
C MET A 192 -13.24 -1.64 2.60
N TYR A 193 -12.22 -1.83 3.45
CA TYR A 193 -11.93 -3.10 4.12
C TYR A 193 -12.57 -3.15 5.52
N TYR A 194 -12.59 -2.03 6.22
CA TYR A 194 -13.24 -1.84 7.52
C TYR A 194 -14.33 -0.77 7.44
N PRO A 195 -15.47 -1.04 6.77
CA PRO A 195 -16.53 -0.05 6.66
C PRO A 195 -17.21 0.20 8.01
N ASN A 196 -17.77 1.40 8.18
CA ASN A 196 -18.48 1.80 9.40
C ASN A 196 -19.65 0.85 9.76
N LEU A 197 -20.29 0.26 8.76
CA LEU A 197 -21.38 -0.70 8.95
C LEU A 197 -20.96 -2.07 8.47
N ARG A 198 -21.00 -3.07 9.37
CA ARG A 198 -20.67 -4.46 9.04
C ARG A 198 -21.53 -5.04 7.92
N SER A 199 -22.79 -4.64 7.82
CA SER A 199 -23.70 -5.09 6.76
C SER A 199 -23.17 -4.76 5.36
N LEU A 200 -22.30 -3.75 5.23
CA LEU A 200 -21.67 -3.34 3.97
C LEU A 200 -20.35 -4.06 3.68
N GLN A 201 -19.78 -4.80 4.65
CA GLN A 201 -18.45 -5.41 4.52
C GLN A 201 -18.33 -6.32 3.30
N SER A 202 -19.27 -7.23 3.10
CA SER A 202 -19.25 -8.13 1.93
C SER A 202 -19.27 -7.38 0.59
N ALA A 203 -20.04 -6.30 0.49
CA ALA A 203 -20.14 -5.49 -0.71
C ALA A 203 -18.87 -4.67 -0.95
N THR A 204 -18.35 -4.00 0.09
CA THR A 204 -17.14 -3.17 0.02
C THR A 204 -15.88 -3.99 -0.25
N GLU A 205 -15.72 -5.14 0.41
CA GLU A 205 -14.67 -6.12 0.10
C GLU A 205 -14.77 -6.64 -1.35
N SER A 206 -15.98 -6.84 -1.85
CA SER A 206 -16.20 -7.26 -3.24
C SER A 206 -15.73 -6.21 -4.24
N ILE A 207 -16.06 -4.94 -3.99
CA ILE A 207 -15.61 -3.81 -4.82
C ILE A 207 -14.08 -3.70 -4.77
N LEU A 208 -13.50 -3.78 -3.58
CA LEU A 208 -12.05 -3.70 -3.37
C LEU A 208 -11.29 -4.81 -4.10
N VAL A 209 -11.80 -6.05 -4.04
CA VAL A 209 -11.21 -7.19 -4.78
C VAL A 209 -11.35 -7.00 -6.29
N ASP A 210 -12.52 -6.59 -6.77
CA ASP A 210 -12.72 -6.36 -8.21
C ASP A 210 -11.76 -5.30 -8.73
N ASP A 211 -11.65 -4.19 -8.01
CA ASP A 211 -10.74 -3.10 -8.30
C ASP A 211 -9.27 -3.54 -8.31
N MET A 212 -8.84 -4.28 -7.29
CA MET A 212 -7.48 -4.82 -7.23
C MET A 212 -7.21 -5.76 -8.40
N VAL A 213 -8.14 -6.66 -8.74
CA VAL A 213 -8.01 -7.55 -9.90
C VAL A 213 -7.87 -6.76 -11.20
N ASN A 214 -8.72 -5.75 -11.43
CA ASN A 214 -8.61 -4.85 -12.59
C ASN A 214 -7.22 -4.20 -12.66
N SER A 215 -6.73 -3.68 -11.54
CA SER A 215 -5.41 -3.03 -11.46
C SER A 215 -4.26 -3.99 -11.79
N LEU A 216 -4.32 -5.23 -11.28
CA LEU A 216 -3.34 -6.27 -11.55
C LEU A 216 -3.36 -6.68 -13.03
N GLN A 217 -4.55 -6.85 -13.62
CA GLN A 217 -4.70 -7.14 -15.04
C GLN A 217 -4.05 -6.07 -15.91
N SER A 218 -4.28 -4.78 -15.60
CA SER A 218 -3.65 -3.67 -16.33
C SER A 218 -2.13 -3.74 -16.28
N LEU A 219 -1.53 -4.02 -15.12
CA LEU A 219 -0.08 -4.15 -14.98
C LEU A 219 0.48 -5.36 -15.71
N ILE A 220 -0.17 -6.53 -15.58
CA ILE A 220 0.24 -7.77 -16.24
C ILE A 220 0.26 -7.58 -17.75
N PHE A 221 -0.77 -6.94 -18.29
CA PHE A 221 -0.89 -6.66 -19.72
C PHE A 221 0.12 -5.61 -20.19
N GLU A 222 0.24 -4.48 -19.49
CA GLU A 222 1.20 -3.41 -19.81
C GLU A 222 2.65 -3.94 -19.87
N THR A 223 2.97 -4.88 -18.99
CA THR A 223 4.32 -5.45 -18.89
C THR A 223 4.50 -6.74 -19.70
N ASN A 224 3.45 -7.27 -20.33
CA ASN A 224 3.42 -8.58 -20.98
C ASN A 224 3.93 -9.72 -20.07
N SER A 225 3.61 -9.64 -18.78
CA SER A 225 4.12 -10.58 -17.78
C SER A 225 3.27 -11.83 -17.69
N ILE A 226 3.90 -12.91 -17.21
CA ILE A 226 3.27 -14.21 -17.07
C ILE A 226 3.45 -14.68 -15.63
N ILE A 227 2.32 -14.87 -14.95
CA ILE A 227 2.29 -15.36 -13.58
C ILE A 227 2.57 -16.85 -13.59
N THR A 228 3.60 -17.27 -12.87
CA THR A 228 3.99 -18.69 -12.77
C THR A 228 3.49 -19.32 -11.48
N ASN A 229 3.85 -18.72 -10.34
CA ASN A 229 3.53 -19.22 -9.00
C ASN A 229 2.65 -18.20 -8.30
N VAL A 230 1.60 -18.67 -7.63
CA VAL A 230 0.69 -17.83 -6.87
C VAL A 230 0.55 -18.36 -5.46
N VAL A 231 0.68 -17.48 -4.48
CA VAL A 231 0.38 -17.77 -3.07
C VAL A 231 -0.65 -16.76 -2.57
N SER A 232 -1.79 -17.28 -2.11
CA SER A 232 -2.89 -16.51 -1.53
C SER A 232 -2.91 -16.74 -0.03
N ILE A 233 -2.65 -15.70 0.77
CA ILE A 233 -2.69 -15.74 2.24
C ILE A 233 -3.97 -15.01 2.70
N GLY A 234 -5.03 -15.77 2.99
CA GLY A 234 -6.36 -15.27 3.38
C GLY A 234 -7.48 -15.59 2.39
N ASN A 235 -8.72 -15.62 2.86
CA ASN A 235 -9.88 -15.94 2.02
C ASN A 235 -10.18 -14.88 0.94
N LEU A 236 -10.01 -13.60 1.27
CA LEU A 236 -10.17 -12.52 0.30
C LEU A 236 -9.05 -12.56 -0.76
N SER A 237 -7.84 -12.93 -0.34
CA SER A 237 -6.70 -13.12 -1.25
C SER A 237 -6.93 -14.27 -2.24
N LYS A 238 -7.54 -15.38 -1.80
CA LYS A 238 -7.95 -16.52 -2.66
C LYS A 238 -9.02 -16.10 -3.66
N ARG A 239 -10.00 -15.31 -3.21
CA ARG A 239 -11.03 -14.76 -4.11
C ARG A 239 -10.40 -13.87 -5.18
N CYS A 240 -9.44 -13.03 -4.81
CA CYS A 240 -8.69 -12.17 -5.73
C CYS A 240 -7.91 -12.99 -6.76
N SER A 241 -7.11 -13.98 -6.34
CA SER A 241 -6.33 -14.82 -7.26
C SER A 241 -7.23 -15.64 -8.20
N HIS A 242 -8.31 -16.23 -7.70
CA HIS A 242 -9.26 -16.98 -8.52
C HIS A 242 -9.97 -16.10 -9.56
N LEU A 243 -10.43 -14.91 -9.16
CA LEU A 243 -11.06 -13.97 -10.08
C LEU A 243 -10.08 -13.47 -11.14
N LEU A 244 -8.85 -13.14 -10.74
CA LEU A 244 -7.77 -12.76 -11.66
C LEU A 244 -7.47 -13.86 -12.67
N LYS A 245 -7.30 -15.10 -12.20
CA LYS A 245 -7.04 -16.25 -13.07
C LYS A 245 -8.17 -16.47 -14.06
N LYS A 246 -9.41 -16.48 -13.57
CA LYS A 246 -10.61 -16.63 -14.40
C LYS A 246 -10.62 -15.60 -15.53
N ARG A 247 -10.41 -14.32 -15.22
CA ARG A 247 -10.38 -13.27 -16.24
C ARG A 247 -9.18 -13.40 -17.18
N ILE A 248 -8.01 -13.79 -16.70
CA ILE A 248 -6.85 -14.03 -17.58
C ILE A 248 -7.10 -15.22 -18.53
N ASP A 249 -7.79 -16.26 -18.08
CA ASP A 249 -8.08 -17.45 -18.89
C ASP A 249 -9.22 -17.19 -19.90
N GLU A 250 -10.27 -16.46 -19.51
CA GLU A 250 -11.39 -16.07 -20.39
C GLU A 250 -10.93 -15.24 -21.59
N HIS A 251 -9.85 -14.48 -21.44
CA HIS A 251 -9.37 -13.56 -22.45
C HIS A 251 -8.09 -14.03 -23.18
N GLN A 252 -7.65 -15.28 -22.96
CA GLN A 252 -6.55 -15.87 -23.72
C GLN A 252 -7.05 -16.43 -25.05
N THR A 253 -6.52 -15.92 -26.17
CA THR A 253 -6.82 -16.49 -27.48
C THR A 253 -6.00 -17.76 -27.75
N GLU A 254 -6.43 -18.59 -28.70
CA GLU A 254 -5.63 -19.75 -29.17
C GLU A 254 -4.25 -19.31 -29.69
N ASN A 255 -4.17 -18.11 -30.29
CA ASN A 255 -2.92 -17.51 -30.73
C ASN A 255 -2.01 -17.14 -29.54
N ASP A 256 -2.56 -16.59 -28.45
CA ASP A 256 -1.79 -16.30 -27.24
C ASP A 256 -1.25 -17.59 -26.60
N LEU A 257 -2.07 -18.63 -26.56
CA LEU A 257 -1.66 -19.95 -26.09
C LEU A 257 -0.58 -20.57 -26.98
N PHE A 258 -0.67 -20.38 -28.31
CA PHE A 258 0.36 -20.80 -29.26
C PHE A 258 1.66 -20.00 -29.11
N ILE A 259 1.58 -18.66 -28.97
CA ILE A 259 2.72 -17.78 -28.72
C ILE A 259 3.39 -18.16 -27.40
N LYS A 260 2.62 -18.39 -26.33
CA LYS A 260 3.15 -18.94 -25.07
C LYS A 260 3.84 -20.28 -25.34
N GLY A 261 3.16 -21.24 -25.95
CA GLY A 261 3.72 -22.56 -26.26
C GLY A 261 5.03 -22.53 -27.05
N THR A 262 5.17 -21.59 -27.99
CA THR A 262 6.37 -21.42 -28.83
C THR A 262 7.49 -20.63 -28.14
N LEU A 263 7.18 -19.53 -27.44
CA LEU A 263 8.16 -18.77 -26.63
C LEU A 263 8.76 -19.65 -25.52
N TYR A 264 7.92 -20.47 -24.88
CA TYR A 264 8.34 -21.38 -23.81
C TYR A 264 8.87 -22.73 -24.32
N GLY A 265 8.68 -23.03 -25.61
CA GLY A 265 9.09 -24.30 -26.23
C GLY A 265 10.61 -24.45 -26.40
N GLU A 266 11.30 -23.34 -26.71
CA GLU A 266 12.74 -23.34 -27.07
C GLU A 266 13.59 -22.23 -26.38
N ARG A 267 13.00 -21.15 -25.83
CA ARG A 267 13.74 -20.05 -25.17
C ARG A 267 13.18 -19.71 -23.79
N THR A 268 13.49 -20.56 -22.82
CA THR A 268 13.11 -20.49 -21.40
C THR A 268 13.75 -19.34 -20.59
N ASN A 269 14.00 -18.16 -21.20
CA ASN A 269 14.72 -17.05 -20.58
C ASN A 269 14.29 -15.64 -21.06
N CYS A 270 12.99 -15.33 -21.07
CA CYS A 270 12.51 -14.00 -21.48
C CYS A 270 12.44 -12.97 -20.34
N GLY A 271 12.52 -13.37 -19.07
CA GLY A 271 12.37 -12.44 -17.92
C GLY A 271 10.95 -11.90 -17.72
N LEU A 272 9.94 -12.54 -18.33
CA LEU A 272 8.52 -12.17 -18.20
C LEU A 272 7.81 -12.95 -17.09
N GLU A 273 8.45 -13.98 -16.54
CA GLU A 273 7.92 -14.82 -15.47
C GLU A 273 7.92 -14.05 -14.14
N MET A 274 6.85 -14.19 -13.37
CA MET A 274 6.76 -13.61 -12.03
C MET A 274 5.96 -14.46 -11.05
N ASP A 275 6.30 -14.30 -9.77
CA ASP A 275 5.50 -14.79 -8.67
C ASP A 275 4.43 -13.74 -8.29
N LEU A 276 3.28 -14.21 -7.83
CA LEU A 276 2.21 -13.38 -7.26
C LEU A 276 1.91 -13.85 -5.83
N ILE A 277 2.14 -12.97 -4.86
CA ILE A 277 1.82 -13.21 -3.45
C ILE A 277 0.74 -12.21 -3.06
N ILE A 278 -0.42 -12.67 -2.61
CA ILE A 278 -1.53 -11.80 -2.18
C ILE A 278 -1.76 -11.99 -0.69
N LEU A 279 -1.67 -10.90 0.07
CA LEU A 279 -1.81 -10.83 1.52
C LEU A 279 -3.13 -10.15 1.87
N GLU A 280 -3.87 -10.74 2.80
CA GLU A 280 -5.07 -10.15 3.38
C GLU A 280 -4.80 -9.64 4.81
N ARG A 281 -5.25 -8.43 5.15
CA ARG A 281 -4.99 -7.79 6.45
C ARG A 281 -5.46 -8.60 7.66
N ASN A 282 -6.60 -9.28 7.56
CA ASN A 282 -7.13 -10.14 8.65
C ASN A 282 -6.19 -11.29 9.06
N THR A 283 -5.22 -11.65 8.22
CA THR A 283 -4.22 -12.69 8.56
C THR A 283 -3.23 -12.23 9.63
N ASP A 284 -3.10 -10.91 9.81
CA ASP A 284 -2.30 -10.26 10.84
C ASP A 284 -2.91 -8.88 11.16
N PRO A 285 -3.99 -8.79 11.94
CA PRO A 285 -4.57 -7.51 12.32
C PRO A 285 -3.73 -6.76 13.38
N ILE A 286 -2.64 -7.38 13.88
CA ILE A 286 -1.83 -6.90 14.99
C ILE A 286 -0.82 -5.86 14.51
N THR A 287 -0.06 -6.15 13.45
CA THR A 287 1.02 -5.28 12.97
C THR A 287 0.60 -3.82 12.76
N PRO A 288 -0.54 -3.49 12.14
CA PRO A 288 -0.95 -2.09 11.98
C PRO A 288 -1.22 -1.35 13.30
N LEU A 289 -1.55 -2.07 14.38
CA LEU A 289 -1.83 -1.47 15.69
C LEU A 289 -0.55 -1.13 16.47
N LEU A 290 0.60 -1.66 16.05
CA LEU A 290 1.90 -1.36 16.65
C LEU A 290 2.38 0.02 16.24
N THR A 291 3.07 0.70 17.14
CA THR A 291 3.74 1.96 16.83
C THR A 291 4.87 1.72 15.84
N GLN A 292 4.84 2.41 14.70
CA GLN A 292 5.88 2.29 13.68
C GLN A 292 7.10 3.10 14.11
N LEU A 293 8.32 2.57 13.98
CA LEU A 293 9.56 3.21 14.41
C LEU A 293 10.52 3.60 13.28
N THR A 294 10.11 3.39 12.02
CA THR A 294 10.85 4.00 10.90
C THR A 294 10.54 5.50 10.81
N TYR A 295 11.44 6.30 10.23
CA TYR A 295 11.18 7.74 10.07
C TYR A 295 9.87 8.02 9.34
N ALA A 296 9.61 7.31 8.24
CA ALA A 296 8.35 7.47 7.52
C ALA A 296 7.15 6.90 8.28
N GLY A 297 7.33 5.82 9.03
CA GLY A 297 6.29 5.23 9.85
C GLY A 297 5.84 6.13 11.01
N ILE A 298 6.78 6.71 11.76
CA ILE A 298 6.42 7.66 12.84
C ILE A 298 5.75 8.89 12.26
N LEU A 299 6.24 9.43 11.14
CA LEU A 299 5.60 10.57 10.49
C LEU A 299 4.16 10.24 10.06
N ASP A 300 3.93 9.04 9.54
CA ASP A 300 2.59 8.60 9.16
C ASP A 300 1.67 8.36 10.37
N ASP A 301 2.20 7.82 11.48
CA ASP A 301 1.45 7.64 12.73
C ASP A 301 1.07 8.99 13.38
N LEU A 302 1.91 10.02 13.23
CA LEU A 302 1.67 11.35 13.82
C LEU A 302 0.82 12.27 12.94
N TYR A 303 1.01 12.23 11.63
CA TYR A 303 0.45 13.24 10.71
C TYR A 303 -0.46 12.68 9.62
N GLU A 304 -0.55 11.35 9.47
CA GLU A 304 -1.32 10.64 8.44
C GLU A 304 -1.08 11.15 7.01
N PHE A 305 -0.22 10.47 6.25
CA PHE A 305 -0.05 10.79 4.82
C PHE A 305 -1.38 10.69 4.05
N ASN A 306 -1.64 11.68 3.20
CA ASN A 306 -2.70 11.60 2.20
C ASN A 306 -2.28 10.75 0.99
N SER A 307 -3.17 10.56 0.02
CA SER A 307 -2.92 9.81 -1.23
C SER A 307 -1.76 10.32 -2.09
N GLY A 308 -1.22 11.50 -1.82
CA GLY A 308 -0.03 12.06 -2.48
C GLY A 308 1.25 11.96 -1.65
N ILE A 309 1.24 11.23 -0.53
CA ILE A 309 2.34 11.19 0.46
C ILE A 309 2.73 12.61 0.89
N LYS A 310 1.74 13.38 1.32
CA LYS A 310 1.90 14.75 1.82
C LYS A 310 1.34 14.86 3.24
N ILE A 311 2.04 15.60 4.11
CA ILE A 311 1.52 16.04 5.41
C ILE A 311 0.80 17.38 5.21
N LYS A 312 -0.52 17.40 5.41
CA LYS A 312 -1.36 18.59 5.18
C LYS A 312 -1.01 19.73 6.14
N GLU A 313 -0.85 19.42 7.42
CA GLU A 313 -0.61 20.43 8.49
C GLU A 313 0.73 21.16 8.34
N LYS A 314 1.71 20.53 7.71
CA LYS A 314 3.05 21.06 7.47
C LYS A 314 3.26 21.56 6.05
N ASP A 315 2.24 21.43 5.20
CA ASP A 315 2.28 21.69 3.76
C ASP A 315 3.51 21.08 3.06
N MET A 316 3.87 19.85 3.46
CA MET A 316 5.14 19.25 3.06
C MET A 316 4.93 17.95 2.28
N ASN A 317 5.46 17.92 1.07
CA ASN A 317 5.36 16.79 0.14
C ASN A 317 6.64 15.93 0.17
N PHE A 318 6.49 14.62 0.13
CA PHE A 318 7.61 13.68 0.12
C PHE A 318 7.76 13.03 -1.26
N ASN A 319 8.50 13.70 -2.15
CA ASN A 319 8.74 13.19 -3.49
C ASN A 319 10.02 12.35 -3.53
N TYR A 320 9.88 11.01 -3.61
CA TYR A 320 11.02 10.09 -3.67
C TYR A 320 11.89 10.25 -4.93
N LYS A 321 11.43 10.94 -5.98
CA LYS A 321 12.23 11.20 -7.20
C LYS A 321 13.18 12.40 -7.03
N GLU A 322 12.75 13.41 -6.28
CA GLU A 322 13.46 14.68 -6.12
C GLU A 322 14.25 14.73 -4.81
N ASP A 323 13.66 14.24 -3.72
CA ASP A 323 14.23 14.33 -2.39
C ASP A 323 15.10 13.11 -2.08
N LYS A 324 16.41 13.26 -2.32
CA LYS A 324 17.40 12.24 -1.96
C LYS A 324 17.55 12.05 -0.46
N ILE A 325 17.32 13.10 0.34
CA ILE A 325 17.41 13.01 1.80
C ILE A 325 16.27 12.16 2.32
N TRP A 326 15.05 12.35 1.81
CA TRP A 326 13.94 11.45 2.10
C TRP A 326 14.27 9.99 1.80
N ASN A 327 14.88 9.68 0.65
CA ASN A 327 15.27 8.32 0.30
C ASN A 327 16.29 7.70 1.27
N ASP A 328 17.24 8.51 1.76
CA ASP A 328 18.25 8.07 2.71
C ASP A 328 17.67 7.85 4.13
N LEU A 329 16.55 8.49 4.46
CA LEU A 329 16.00 8.50 5.83
C LEU A 329 14.76 7.63 6.03
N LYS A 330 13.84 7.58 5.05
CA LYS A 330 12.44 7.11 5.23
C LYS A 330 12.29 5.74 5.88
N PHE A 331 13.19 4.80 5.59
CA PHE A 331 13.14 3.43 6.11
C PHE A 331 14.13 3.15 7.23
N LEU A 332 14.91 4.14 7.67
CA LEU A 332 15.76 3.99 8.85
C LEU A 332 14.90 4.04 10.12
N ASN A 333 15.31 3.29 11.13
CA ASN A 333 14.79 3.47 12.49
C ASN A 333 15.05 4.90 12.95
N PHE A 334 14.07 5.49 13.64
CA PHE A 334 14.11 6.89 14.05
C PHE A 334 15.34 7.24 14.91
N GLY A 335 15.80 6.31 15.75
CA GLY A 335 17.01 6.50 16.56
C GLY A 335 18.29 6.73 15.73
N SER A 336 18.29 6.34 14.45
CA SER A 336 19.42 6.57 13.52
C SER A 336 19.34 7.88 12.74
N ILE A 337 18.23 8.63 12.83
CA ILE A 337 17.98 9.80 11.99
C ILE A 337 18.86 10.99 12.38
N GLY A 338 19.02 11.28 13.68
CA GLY A 338 19.90 12.36 14.15
C GLY A 338 21.35 12.24 13.66
N PRO A 339 22.03 11.09 13.87
CA PRO A 339 23.37 10.85 13.33
C PRO A 339 23.43 10.99 11.80
N GLN A 340 22.44 10.46 11.08
CA GLN A 340 22.41 10.50 9.62
C GLN A 340 22.20 11.93 9.08
N LEU A 341 21.32 12.72 9.71
CA LEU A 341 21.13 14.14 9.39
C LEU A 341 22.41 14.94 9.62
N ASN A 342 23.11 14.69 10.73
CA ASN A 342 24.40 15.32 11.01
C ASN A 342 25.47 14.98 9.97
N LYS A 343 25.51 13.72 9.51
CA LYS A 343 26.39 13.29 8.41
C LYS A 343 26.05 14.05 7.12
N LEU A 344 24.79 14.05 6.72
CA LEU A 344 24.31 14.76 5.51
C LEU A 344 24.58 16.27 5.59
N ALA A 345 24.46 16.88 6.77
CA ALA A 345 24.78 18.29 6.99
C ALA A 345 26.27 18.60 6.79
N LYS A 346 27.17 17.76 7.34
CA LYS A 346 28.62 17.90 7.15
C LYS A 346 29.03 17.69 5.69
N GLU A 347 28.43 16.72 5.01
CA GLU A 347 28.64 16.49 3.57
C GLU A 347 28.22 17.71 2.75
N LEU A 348 27.04 18.26 3.03
CA LEU A 348 26.53 19.46 2.35
C LEU A 348 27.42 20.68 2.62
N GLN A 349 27.86 20.89 3.87
CA GLN A 349 28.79 21.96 4.22
C GLN A 349 30.10 21.84 3.44
N THR A 350 30.65 20.62 3.35
CA THR A 350 31.88 20.36 2.59
C THR A 350 31.70 20.69 1.10
N GLN A 351 30.53 20.41 0.53
CA GLN A 351 30.19 20.78 -0.85
C GLN A 351 30.12 22.29 -1.03
N TYR A 352 29.56 23.03 -0.07
CA TYR A 352 29.58 24.51 -0.11
C TYR A 352 30.98 25.09 0.03
N ASP A 353 31.84 24.49 0.87
CA ASP A 353 33.21 24.96 1.09
C ASP A 353 34.11 24.81 -0.17
N THR A 354 33.72 23.99 -1.15
CA THR A 354 34.41 23.91 -2.46
C THR A 354 34.45 25.26 -3.17
N ARG A 355 33.45 26.14 -2.93
CA ARG A 355 33.44 27.53 -3.40
C ARG A 355 34.69 28.29 -3.01
N HIS A 356 35.18 28.10 -1.78
CA HIS A 356 36.35 28.79 -1.25
C HIS A 356 37.67 28.23 -1.81
N LYS A 357 37.62 27.05 -2.45
CA LYS A 357 38.77 26.36 -3.04
C LYS A 357 38.85 26.51 -4.56
N ALA A 358 37.82 27.06 -5.21
CA ALA A 358 37.79 27.28 -6.65
C ALA A 358 38.71 28.46 -7.04
N GLU A 359 39.81 28.18 -7.73
CA GLU A 359 40.81 29.18 -8.15
C GLU A 359 40.72 29.48 -9.65
N SER A 360 40.16 28.56 -10.45
CA SER A 360 39.99 28.72 -11.89
C SER A 360 38.56 29.15 -12.29
N VAL A 361 38.45 29.86 -13.42
CA VAL A 361 37.15 30.26 -14.01
C VAL A 361 36.27 29.04 -14.31
N HIS A 362 36.88 27.90 -14.62
CA HIS A 362 36.16 26.65 -14.90
C HIS A 362 35.50 26.09 -13.62
N GLU A 363 36.26 25.97 -12.52
CA GLU A 363 35.75 25.50 -11.22
C GLU A 363 34.66 26.42 -10.65
N ILE A 364 34.81 27.73 -10.82
CA ILE A 364 33.78 28.70 -10.43
C ILE A 364 32.49 28.46 -11.21
N LYS A 365 32.60 28.22 -12.53
CA LYS A 365 31.45 27.91 -13.37
C LYS A 365 30.77 26.61 -12.95
N GLU A 366 31.52 25.54 -12.73
CA GLU A 366 30.99 24.26 -12.25
C GLU A 366 30.27 24.41 -10.90
N PHE A 367 30.83 25.19 -9.97
CA PHE A 367 30.19 25.47 -8.69
C PHE A 367 28.86 26.23 -8.87
N VAL A 368 28.86 27.29 -9.68
CA VAL A 368 27.65 28.09 -9.97
C VAL A 368 26.57 27.23 -10.63
N ASP A 369 26.95 26.35 -11.56
CA ASP A 369 26.03 25.42 -12.22
C ASP A 369 25.41 24.43 -11.21
N SER A 370 26.17 24.02 -10.18
CA SER A 370 25.68 23.11 -9.13
C SER A 370 24.86 23.80 -8.01
N LEU A 371 24.94 25.13 -7.87
CA LEU A 371 24.44 25.87 -6.72
C LEU A 371 22.93 25.69 -6.47
N GLY A 372 22.13 25.65 -7.54
CA GLY A 372 20.68 25.42 -7.41
C GLY A 372 20.36 24.08 -6.74
N SER A 373 21.08 23.02 -7.13
CA SER A 373 20.91 21.69 -6.52
C SER A 373 21.34 21.66 -5.05
N LEU A 374 22.39 22.41 -4.69
CA LEU A 374 22.86 22.53 -3.31
C LEU A 374 21.87 23.30 -2.43
N GLN A 375 21.25 24.35 -2.95
CA GLN A 375 20.20 25.11 -2.24
C GLN A 375 18.95 24.26 -2.02
N GLN A 376 18.54 23.49 -3.02
CA GLN A 376 17.42 22.55 -2.88
C GLN A 376 17.72 21.48 -1.83
N ARG A 377 18.91 20.87 -1.87
CA ARG A 377 19.35 19.89 -0.86
C ARG A 377 19.40 20.50 0.55
N GLN A 378 19.81 21.76 0.68
CA GLN A 378 19.79 22.49 1.94
C GLN A 378 18.36 22.70 2.47
N ALA A 379 17.42 23.03 1.58
CA ALA A 379 16.01 23.17 1.93
C ALA A 379 15.40 21.85 2.43
N PHE A 380 15.63 20.75 1.70
CA PHE A 380 15.20 19.40 2.13
C PHE A 380 15.81 19.02 3.48
N LEU A 381 17.12 19.25 3.67
CA LEU A 381 17.79 18.95 4.93
C LEU A 381 17.18 19.73 6.10
N LYS A 382 16.90 21.03 5.90
CA LYS A 382 16.26 21.88 6.90
C LYS A 382 14.86 21.37 7.25
N ASN A 383 14.07 20.98 6.24
CA ASN A 383 12.72 20.45 6.44
C ASN A 383 12.76 19.16 7.26
N HIS A 384 13.60 18.20 6.87
CA HIS A 384 13.75 16.94 7.60
C HIS A 384 14.32 17.12 9.01
N THR A 385 15.22 18.10 9.21
CA THR A 385 15.71 18.46 10.55
C THR A 385 14.58 18.99 11.42
N THR A 386 13.74 19.88 10.88
CA THR A 386 12.58 20.44 11.58
C THR A 386 11.60 19.35 11.97
N LEU A 387 11.24 18.47 11.02
CA LEU A 387 10.36 17.34 11.30
C LEU A 387 10.95 16.38 12.33
N SER A 388 12.23 16.05 12.21
CA SER A 388 12.90 15.17 13.18
C SER A 388 12.88 15.78 14.57
N SER A 389 13.05 17.11 14.69
CA SER A 389 12.90 17.80 15.97
C SER A 389 11.46 17.76 16.51
N ASP A 390 10.45 17.87 15.65
CA ASP A 390 9.06 17.73 16.06
C ASP A 390 8.73 16.31 16.53
N VAL A 391 9.26 15.29 15.86
CA VAL A 391 9.13 13.89 16.31
C VAL A 391 9.86 13.69 17.65
N LEU A 392 11.07 14.23 17.84
CA LEU A 392 11.80 14.14 19.12
C LEU A 392 11.00 14.74 20.27
N LYS A 393 10.24 15.82 20.04
CA LYS A 393 9.34 16.38 21.06
C LYS A 393 8.21 15.43 21.46
N VAL A 394 7.86 14.44 20.64
CA VAL A 394 6.85 13.44 20.99
C VAL A 394 7.49 12.23 21.66
N VAL A 395 8.74 11.90 21.29
CA VAL A 395 9.45 10.69 21.75
C VAL A 395 10.25 10.90 23.04
N GLU A 396 10.84 12.09 23.25
CA GLU A 396 11.82 12.34 24.33
C GLU A 396 11.35 13.27 25.45
N THR A 397 10.29 14.07 25.27
CA THR A 397 9.90 15.05 26.30
C THR A 397 9.37 14.37 27.56
N GLU A 398 9.95 14.71 28.72
CA GLU A 398 9.56 14.21 30.05
C GLU A 398 8.09 14.47 30.41
N GLU A 399 7.47 15.52 29.84
CA GLU A 399 6.04 15.82 30.00
C GLU A 399 5.12 14.73 29.40
N TYR A 400 5.64 13.93 28.46
CA TYR A 400 4.91 12.89 27.72
C TYR A 400 5.62 11.53 27.73
N GLY A 401 6.23 11.12 28.85
CA GLY A 401 6.89 9.81 29.01
C GLY A 401 6.03 8.57 28.62
N SER A 402 4.77 8.78 28.26
CA SER A 402 3.88 7.81 27.64
C SER A 402 4.42 7.16 26.36
N PHE A 403 5.24 7.81 25.52
CA PHE A 403 5.68 7.16 24.28
C PHE A 403 6.48 5.87 24.54
N ASN A 404 7.52 5.95 25.38
CA ASN A 404 8.30 4.76 25.76
C ASN A 404 7.44 3.76 26.54
N LYS A 405 6.57 4.24 27.43
CA LYS A 405 5.65 3.38 28.18
C LYS A 405 4.67 2.62 27.27
N ILE A 406 4.20 3.25 26.19
CA ILE A 406 3.38 2.62 25.15
C ILE A 406 4.18 1.54 24.44
N LEU A 407 5.43 1.80 24.03
CA LEU A 407 6.27 0.80 23.38
C LEU A 407 6.58 -0.41 24.28
N GLU A 408 6.89 -0.15 25.55
CA GLU A 408 7.08 -1.20 26.56
C GLU A 408 5.81 -2.04 26.71
N LEU A 409 4.65 -1.40 26.84
CA LEU A 409 3.36 -2.08 26.96
C LEU A 409 3.02 -2.89 25.71
N GLU A 410 3.22 -2.34 24.50
CA GLU A 410 3.01 -3.05 23.23
C GLU A 410 3.85 -4.34 23.21
N LEU A 411 5.13 -4.27 23.59
CA LEU A 411 6.01 -5.43 23.66
C LEU A 411 5.57 -6.44 24.74
N GLU A 412 5.20 -5.98 25.94
CA GLU A 412 4.69 -6.83 27.02
C GLU A 412 3.42 -7.60 26.60
N ILE A 413 2.50 -6.93 25.92
CA ILE A 413 1.28 -7.54 25.36
C ILE A 413 1.64 -8.64 24.37
N LEU A 414 2.58 -8.39 23.45
CA LEU A 414 3.01 -9.36 22.43
C LEU A 414 3.72 -10.56 23.04
N MET A 415 4.59 -10.35 24.03
CA MET A 415 5.26 -11.43 24.77
C MET A 415 4.27 -12.29 25.55
N GLY A 416 3.16 -11.70 26.01
CA GLY A 416 2.07 -12.40 26.68
C GLY A 416 2.48 -13.04 28.02
N ASN A 417 3.55 -12.56 28.65
CA ASN A 417 4.03 -13.00 29.97
C ASN A 417 3.35 -12.27 31.14
N THR A 418 2.93 -11.03 30.92
CA THR A 418 2.34 -10.16 31.94
C THR A 418 0.87 -10.54 32.23
N LEU A 419 0.45 -10.40 33.49
CA LEU A 419 -0.94 -10.62 33.89
C LEU A 419 -1.83 -9.50 33.35
N ASN A 420 -3.08 -9.83 33.01
CA ASN A 420 -4.01 -8.86 32.44
C ASN A 420 -4.28 -7.67 33.38
N ASN A 421 -4.39 -7.91 34.70
CA ASN A 421 -4.61 -6.82 35.66
C ASN A 421 -3.45 -5.81 35.65
N ASP A 422 -2.19 -6.27 35.52
CA ASP A 422 -1.04 -5.36 35.50
C ASP A 422 -1.03 -4.52 34.20
N ILE A 423 -1.40 -5.14 33.07
CA ILE A 423 -1.58 -4.44 31.78
C ILE A 423 -2.72 -3.42 31.87
N GLU A 424 -3.85 -3.80 32.48
CA GLU A 424 -4.99 -2.92 32.74
C GLU A 424 -4.58 -1.71 33.60
N ASP A 425 -3.81 -1.93 34.68
CA ASP A 425 -3.30 -0.85 35.53
C ASP A 425 -2.40 0.12 34.75
N ILE A 426 -1.51 -0.39 33.88
CA ILE A 426 -0.68 0.45 33.00
C ILE A 426 -1.54 1.25 32.01
N ILE A 427 -2.61 0.65 31.47
CA ILE A 427 -3.55 1.35 30.57
C ILE A 427 -4.22 2.53 31.30
N LEU A 428 -4.62 2.36 32.56
CA LEU A 428 -5.19 3.44 33.37
C LEU A 428 -4.15 4.51 33.69
N GLU A 429 -2.91 4.11 33.99
CA GLU A 429 -1.77 5.03 34.17
C GLU A 429 -1.59 5.89 32.91
N LEU A 430 -1.55 5.28 31.73
CA LEU A 430 -1.45 5.99 30.44
C LEU A 430 -2.61 6.97 30.23
N GLN A 431 -3.85 6.58 30.56
CA GLN A 431 -5.02 7.43 30.37
C GLN A 431 -5.08 8.62 31.34
N TYR A 432 -4.79 8.40 32.63
CA TYR A 432 -5.04 9.41 33.66
C TYR A 432 -3.80 10.17 34.12
N GLN A 433 -2.62 9.54 34.11
CA GLN A 433 -1.37 10.18 34.52
C GLN A 433 -0.68 10.87 33.34
N TYR A 434 -0.66 10.22 32.16
CA TYR A 434 -0.01 10.77 30.97
C TYR A 434 -0.98 11.38 29.95
N GLU A 435 -2.29 11.39 30.26
CA GLU A 435 -3.35 11.97 29.42
C GLU A 435 -3.28 11.54 27.95
N VAL A 436 -2.94 10.26 27.72
CA VAL A 436 -2.79 9.71 26.38
C VAL A 436 -4.13 9.76 25.63
N ASP A 437 -4.07 10.15 24.35
CA ASP A 437 -5.23 10.22 23.46
C ASP A 437 -6.02 8.89 23.45
N GLN A 438 -7.35 9.02 23.48
CA GLN A 438 -8.28 7.90 23.59
C GLN A 438 -8.07 6.86 22.48
N LYS A 439 -7.69 7.29 21.26
CA LYS A 439 -7.47 6.38 20.13
C LYS A 439 -6.26 5.48 20.36
N LYS A 440 -5.21 6.00 20.99
CA LYS A 440 -4.02 5.21 21.37
C LYS A 440 -4.36 4.20 22.47
N ILE A 441 -5.15 4.60 23.46
CA ILE A 441 -5.62 3.69 24.52
C ILE A 441 -6.50 2.59 23.94
N LEU A 442 -7.47 2.94 23.09
CA LEU A 442 -8.33 1.97 22.42
C LEU A 442 -7.51 1.00 21.56
N ARG A 443 -6.50 1.50 20.84
CA ARG A 443 -5.57 0.68 20.06
C ARG A 443 -4.83 -0.35 20.92
N LEU A 444 -4.35 0.04 22.11
CA LEU A 444 -3.70 -0.87 23.07
C LEU A 444 -4.66 -1.93 23.61
N ILE A 445 -5.90 -1.56 23.91
CA ILE A 445 -6.95 -2.49 24.36
C ILE A 445 -7.27 -3.51 23.26
N CYS A 446 -7.41 -3.06 22.01
CA CYS A 446 -7.60 -3.93 20.86
C CYS A 446 -6.40 -4.85 20.63
N LEU A 447 -5.18 -4.33 20.75
CA LEU A 447 -3.95 -5.11 20.67
C LEU A 447 -3.93 -6.22 21.73
N LEU A 448 -4.27 -5.90 22.98
CA LEU A 448 -4.37 -6.88 24.06
C LEU A 448 -5.39 -7.99 23.73
N SER A 449 -6.59 -7.61 23.30
CA SER A 449 -7.66 -8.55 22.94
C SER A 449 -7.25 -9.48 21.79
N LEU A 450 -6.62 -8.94 20.73
CA LEU A 450 -6.12 -9.73 19.60
C LEU A 450 -4.98 -10.68 20.02
N CYS A 451 -4.01 -10.19 20.79
CA CYS A 451 -2.87 -11.00 21.25
C CYS A 451 -3.28 -12.12 22.21
N LYS A 452 -4.32 -11.89 23.03
CA LYS A 452 -4.90 -12.92 23.92
C LYS A 452 -5.95 -13.80 23.21
N ASN A 453 -6.21 -13.55 21.92
CA ASN A 453 -7.20 -14.29 21.15
C ASN A 453 -8.59 -14.28 21.83
N SER A 454 -9.04 -13.09 22.24
CA SER A 454 -10.21 -12.77 23.07
C SER A 454 -9.94 -12.73 24.59
N LEU A 455 -10.54 -11.75 25.24
CA LEU A 455 -10.41 -11.48 26.67
C LEU A 455 -11.30 -12.40 27.51
N ARG A 456 -10.93 -12.62 28.78
CA ARG A 456 -11.82 -13.27 29.74
C ARG A 456 -13.00 -12.34 30.03
N GLU A 457 -14.16 -12.89 30.36
CA GLU A 457 -15.39 -12.11 30.57
C GLU A 457 -15.21 -10.96 31.58
N LYS A 458 -14.52 -11.25 32.69
CA LYS A 458 -14.23 -10.25 33.72
C LYS A 458 -13.41 -9.08 33.17
N ASP A 459 -12.33 -9.37 32.43
CA ASP A 459 -11.41 -8.37 31.90
C ASP A 459 -12.10 -7.55 30.78
N TYR A 460 -12.90 -8.23 29.95
CA TYR A 460 -13.70 -7.61 28.90
C TYR A 460 -14.70 -6.59 29.47
N GLU A 461 -15.53 -7.00 30.45
CA GLU A 461 -16.51 -6.09 31.06
C GLU A 461 -15.85 -4.96 31.84
N TYR A 462 -14.69 -5.22 32.46
CA TYR A 462 -13.91 -4.19 33.13
C TYR A 462 -13.46 -3.10 32.14
N LEU A 463 -12.76 -3.48 31.08
CA LEU A 463 -12.26 -2.54 30.06
C LEU A 463 -13.42 -1.87 29.31
N ARG A 464 -14.49 -2.61 29.01
CA ARG A 464 -15.72 -2.06 28.40
C ARG A 464 -16.33 -0.97 29.28
N THR A 465 -16.51 -1.25 30.56
CA THR A 465 -17.07 -0.28 31.53
C THR A 465 -16.16 0.93 31.63
N PHE A 466 -14.85 0.73 31.76
CA PHE A 466 -13.86 1.82 31.77
C PHE A 466 -13.97 2.74 30.55
N MET A 467 -14.05 2.18 29.33
CA MET A 467 -14.14 2.96 28.10
C MET A 467 -15.46 3.76 28.02
N ILE A 468 -16.58 3.17 28.42
CA ILE A 468 -17.89 3.85 28.44
C ILE A 468 -17.92 4.96 29.49
N ASP A 469 -17.45 4.68 30.71
CA ASP A 469 -17.45 5.64 31.81
C ASP A 469 -16.48 6.82 31.53
N SER A 470 -15.35 6.55 30.88
CA SER A 470 -14.33 7.57 30.60
C SER A 470 -14.63 8.39 29.34
N TRP A 471 -15.23 7.80 28.31
CA TRP A 471 -15.33 8.42 26.99
C TRP A 471 -16.76 8.62 26.48
N GLY A 472 -17.78 8.18 27.22
CA GLY A 472 -19.19 8.40 26.90
C GLY A 472 -19.91 7.16 26.37
N ILE A 473 -21.25 7.22 26.42
CA ILE A 473 -22.15 6.10 26.06
C ILE A 473 -22.12 5.79 24.55
N GLU A 474 -21.82 6.79 23.72
CA GLU A 474 -21.67 6.68 22.27
C GLU A 474 -20.62 5.63 21.87
N LYS A 475 -19.64 5.36 22.73
CA LYS A 475 -18.63 4.31 22.51
C LYS A 475 -19.23 2.91 22.43
N CYS A 476 -20.45 2.68 22.90
CA CYS A 476 -21.10 1.37 22.76
C CYS A 476 -21.17 0.90 21.30
N PHE A 477 -21.45 1.81 20.35
CA PHE A 477 -21.54 1.48 18.92
C PHE A 477 -20.15 1.16 18.33
N GLN A 478 -19.14 1.92 18.73
CA GLN A 478 -17.76 1.67 18.35
C GLN A 478 -17.27 0.31 18.86
N LEU A 479 -17.57 -0.01 20.13
CA LEU A 479 -17.20 -1.27 20.76
C LEU A 479 -17.93 -2.47 20.14
N GLU A 480 -19.20 -2.31 19.77
CA GLU A 480 -19.93 -3.32 19.01
C GLU A 480 -19.24 -3.59 17.67
N SER A 481 -18.95 -2.54 16.89
CA SER A 481 -18.25 -2.66 15.60
C SER A 481 -16.87 -3.31 15.74
N LEU A 482 -16.10 -2.97 16.78
CA LEU A 482 -14.82 -3.60 17.10
C LEU A 482 -14.96 -5.08 17.46
N ALA A 483 -16.00 -5.45 18.22
CA ALA A 483 -16.27 -6.84 18.56
C ALA A 483 -16.63 -7.66 17.32
N GLU A 484 -17.47 -7.11 16.45
CA GLU A 484 -17.86 -7.73 15.18
C GLU A 484 -16.67 -7.99 14.25
N LEU A 485 -15.77 -7.01 14.15
CA LEU A 485 -14.53 -7.10 13.38
C LEU A 485 -13.46 -7.96 14.10
N GLY A 486 -13.66 -8.29 15.38
CA GLY A 486 -12.79 -9.17 16.16
C GLY A 486 -11.67 -8.47 16.93
N PHE A 487 -11.61 -7.14 16.90
CA PHE A 487 -10.60 -6.34 17.60
C PHE A 487 -10.80 -6.35 19.12
N PHE A 488 -12.03 -6.33 19.61
CA PHE A 488 -12.33 -6.32 21.05
C PHE A 488 -13.43 -7.34 21.39
N THR A 489 -13.05 -8.53 21.84
CA THR A 489 -14.01 -9.65 22.04
C THR A 489 -13.80 -10.36 23.38
N SER A 490 -14.89 -10.88 23.95
CA SER A 490 -14.84 -11.80 25.10
C SER A 490 -14.77 -13.26 24.63
N LYS A 491 -14.23 -14.17 25.46
CA LYS A 491 -14.17 -15.61 25.15
C LYS A 491 -15.55 -16.25 24.97
N THR A 492 -16.59 -15.70 25.60
CA THR A 492 -17.98 -16.15 25.43
C THR A 492 -18.60 -15.54 24.16
N GLY A 493 -18.44 -14.23 23.93
CA GLY A 493 -18.97 -13.56 22.73
C GLY A 493 -18.30 -14.04 21.43
N LYS A 494 -17.05 -14.50 21.50
CA LYS A 494 -16.34 -15.09 20.37
C LYS A 494 -17.06 -16.32 19.81
N THR A 495 -17.65 -17.17 20.65
CA THR A 495 -18.35 -18.36 20.17
C THR A 495 -19.60 -18.01 19.37
N ASP A 496 -20.28 -16.92 19.70
CA ASP A 496 -21.47 -16.44 18.96
C ASP A 496 -21.09 -15.81 17.61
N LEU A 497 -19.93 -15.13 17.55
CA LEU A 497 -19.35 -14.64 16.30
C LEU A 497 -18.93 -15.78 15.36
N HIS A 498 -18.37 -16.88 15.89
CA HIS A 498 -17.96 -18.04 15.08
C HIS A 498 -19.16 -18.79 14.44
N ILE A 499 -20.35 -18.74 15.04
CA ILE A 499 -21.56 -19.37 14.48
C ILE A 499 -22.06 -18.61 13.24
N THR A 500 -21.77 -17.31 13.14
CA THR A 500 -22.19 -16.44 12.02
C THR A 500 -21.10 -16.20 10.98
N THR A 501 -19.83 -16.45 11.29
CA THR A 501 -18.66 -16.10 10.45
C THR A 501 -17.83 -17.32 10.04
N SER A 502 -18.41 -18.24 9.29
CA SER A 502 -17.71 -19.45 8.79
C SER A 502 -16.61 -19.22 7.75
N LYS A 503 -16.18 -17.96 7.50
CA LYS A 503 -15.31 -17.60 6.36
C LYS A 503 -14.27 -16.49 6.60
N SER A 504 -13.98 -16.08 7.83
CA SER A 504 -12.92 -15.06 8.07
C SER A 504 -11.60 -15.74 8.49
N THR A 505 -10.51 -15.47 7.76
CA THR A 505 -9.17 -15.98 8.08
C THR A 505 -8.60 -15.21 9.26
N ARG A 506 -8.96 -15.62 10.49
CA ARG A 506 -8.52 -14.97 11.74
C ARG A 506 -7.60 -15.88 12.52
N LEU A 507 -6.70 -15.29 13.30
CA LEU A 507 -5.86 -16.01 14.24
C LEU A 507 -6.72 -16.74 15.28
N GLN A 508 -6.39 -18.01 15.53
CA GLN A 508 -7.10 -18.91 16.45
C GLN A 508 -6.30 -19.21 17.72
N LYS A 509 -5.08 -18.69 17.83
CA LYS A 509 -4.17 -18.88 18.96
C LYS A 509 -3.72 -17.54 19.51
N GLU A 510 -3.30 -17.54 20.77
CA GLU A 510 -2.66 -16.38 21.37
C GLU A 510 -1.38 -16.03 20.58
N TYR A 511 -1.10 -14.74 20.43
CA TYR A 511 0.03 -14.26 19.63
C TYR A 511 1.37 -14.80 20.12
N ARG A 512 1.53 -14.99 21.42
CA ARG A 512 2.73 -15.62 21.98
C ARG A 512 3.05 -16.97 21.35
N TYR A 513 2.03 -17.82 21.16
CA TYR A 513 2.21 -19.13 20.53
C TYR A 513 2.64 -18.97 19.06
N ILE A 514 2.03 -18.03 18.35
CA ILE A 514 2.36 -17.71 16.96
C ILE A 514 3.80 -17.19 16.85
N SER A 515 4.19 -16.30 17.76
CA SER A 515 5.54 -15.73 17.86
C SER A 515 6.60 -16.79 18.09
N GLN A 516 6.33 -17.82 18.91
CA GLN A 516 7.25 -18.94 19.07
C GLN A 516 7.51 -19.63 17.73
N TRP A 517 6.48 -19.90 16.93
CA TRP A 517 6.64 -20.57 15.64
C TRP A 517 7.40 -19.73 14.59
N PHE A 518 7.02 -18.47 14.45
CA PHE A 518 7.56 -17.59 13.40
C PHE A 518 8.72 -16.71 13.87
N ASN A 519 9.12 -16.83 15.13
CA ASN A 519 10.10 -15.97 15.77
C ASN A 519 9.78 -14.48 15.54
N THR A 520 8.52 -14.06 15.74
CA THR A 520 8.13 -12.65 15.48
C THR A 520 8.69 -11.68 16.52
N VAL A 521 9.03 -12.17 17.73
CA VAL A 521 9.75 -11.42 18.75
C VAL A 521 11.07 -12.15 19.01
N PRO A 522 12.11 -11.96 18.16
CA PRO A 522 13.40 -12.60 18.35
C PRO A 522 14.04 -12.14 19.66
N ILE A 523 14.53 -13.10 20.44
CA ILE A 523 15.30 -12.82 21.65
C ILE A 523 16.72 -12.45 21.20
N GLU A 524 17.19 -11.27 21.56
CA GLU A 524 18.59 -10.91 21.38
C GLU A 524 19.44 -11.80 22.29
N ASP A 525 20.24 -12.71 21.73
CA ASP A 525 21.21 -13.46 22.53
C ASP A 525 22.19 -12.45 23.16
N GLU A 526 22.33 -12.44 24.49
CA GLU A 526 23.30 -11.60 25.22
C GLU A 526 24.75 -11.75 24.70
N HIS A 527 25.05 -12.84 23.98
CA HIS A 527 26.35 -13.12 23.35
C HIS A 527 26.54 -12.44 21.98
N ALA A 528 25.54 -11.73 21.46
CA ALA A 528 25.64 -10.93 20.24
C ALA A 528 26.32 -9.58 20.47
N ALA A 529 26.31 -9.06 21.71
CA ALA A 529 26.97 -7.80 22.06
C ALA A 529 28.49 -7.82 21.78
N ASP A 530 29.13 -8.99 21.96
CA ASP A 530 30.57 -9.18 21.67
C ASP A 530 30.89 -9.31 20.16
N LYS A 531 29.88 -9.51 19.30
CA LYS A 531 30.04 -9.62 17.84
C LYS A 531 29.80 -8.33 17.06
N ILE A 532 29.43 -7.24 17.73
CA ILE A 532 29.25 -5.91 17.12
C ILE A 532 30.59 -5.30 16.64
N THR A 533 31.73 -5.95 16.93
CA THR A 533 33.06 -5.50 16.48
C THR A 533 33.42 -5.87 15.04
N ASN A 534 32.61 -6.69 14.35
CA ASN A 534 32.78 -6.93 12.92
C ASN A 534 31.66 -6.23 12.14
N GLU A 535 32.00 -5.22 11.32
CA GLU A 535 31.11 -4.52 10.38
C GLU A 535 30.44 -5.43 9.31
N ASN A 536 30.52 -6.76 9.47
CA ASN A 536 30.10 -7.79 8.51
C ASN A 536 29.10 -8.82 9.08
N ASP A 537 28.50 -8.64 10.26
CA ASP A 537 27.46 -9.58 10.74
C ASP A 537 26.09 -9.25 10.10
N ASP A 538 25.97 -9.70 8.85
CA ASP A 538 25.10 -9.13 7.82
C ASP A 538 23.70 -9.80 7.74
N PHE A 539 23.23 -10.38 8.86
CA PHE A 539 21.95 -11.11 9.01
C PHE A 539 21.09 -10.61 10.19
N SER A 540 21.12 -9.30 10.48
CA SER A 540 20.30 -8.72 11.55
C SER A 540 18.80 -8.95 11.30
N GLU A 541 18.09 -9.38 12.33
CA GLU A 541 16.63 -9.51 12.30
C GLU A 541 15.96 -8.17 11.96
N ALA A 542 14.80 -8.22 11.31
CA ALA A 542 14.12 -7.04 10.75
C ALA A 542 13.31 -6.26 11.80
N THR A 543 13.81 -6.14 13.03
CA THR A 543 13.08 -5.58 14.18
C THR A 543 13.05 -4.05 14.23
N PHE A 544 13.85 -3.40 13.38
CA PHE A 544 14.08 -1.95 13.38
C PHE A 544 12.82 -1.09 13.15
N ALA A 545 11.76 -1.66 12.56
CA ALA A 545 10.54 -0.92 12.27
C ALA A 545 9.47 -0.99 13.39
N TYR A 546 9.55 -1.96 14.32
CA TYR A 546 8.51 -2.23 15.33
C TYR A 546 9.08 -2.72 16.67
N SER A 547 9.95 -1.93 17.30
CA SER A 547 10.41 -2.14 18.69
C SER A 547 10.76 -3.59 19.08
N GLY A 548 11.60 -4.27 18.29
CA GLY A 548 11.97 -5.66 18.59
C GLY A 548 11.08 -6.72 17.92
N VAL A 549 10.11 -6.31 17.11
CA VAL A 549 9.12 -7.20 16.48
C VAL A 549 9.34 -7.25 14.97
N VAL A 550 9.24 -8.44 14.40
CA VAL A 550 9.10 -8.68 12.95
C VAL A 550 7.63 -9.02 12.67
N PRO A 551 6.92 -8.24 11.83
CA PRO A 551 5.53 -8.49 11.50
C PRO A 551 5.24 -9.92 11.07
N LEU A 552 4.08 -10.46 11.46
CA LEU A 552 3.67 -11.80 11.07
C LEU A 552 3.53 -11.92 9.56
N THR A 553 2.97 -10.91 8.87
CA THR A 553 2.93 -10.86 7.39
C THR A 553 4.32 -11.04 6.77
N MET A 554 5.34 -10.40 7.33
CA MET A 554 6.70 -10.48 6.81
C MET A 554 7.33 -11.84 7.08
N ARG A 555 7.06 -12.46 8.24
CA ARG A 555 7.48 -13.84 8.52
C ARG A 555 6.77 -14.87 7.64
N LEU A 556 5.48 -14.66 7.32
CA LEU A 556 4.74 -15.50 6.38
C LEU A 556 5.35 -15.42 4.97
N VAL A 557 5.67 -14.23 4.48
CA VAL A 557 6.36 -14.06 3.18
C VAL A 557 7.77 -14.67 3.22
N GLN A 558 8.52 -14.45 4.30
CA GLN A 558 9.84 -15.06 4.49
C GLN A 558 9.74 -16.59 4.44
N MET A 559 8.78 -17.21 5.12
CA MET A 559 8.56 -18.67 5.13
C MET A 559 8.40 -19.27 3.73
N LEU A 560 7.86 -18.52 2.77
CA LEU A 560 7.70 -19.00 1.39
C LEU A 560 9.04 -19.27 0.70
N TYR A 561 10.09 -18.57 1.11
CA TYR A 561 11.42 -18.60 0.47
C TYR A 561 12.53 -19.13 1.39
N ASP A 562 12.41 -18.89 2.70
CA ASP A 562 13.42 -19.15 3.71
C ASP A 562 12.77 -19.64 5.00
N ARG A 563 12.77 -20.96 5.19
CA ARG A 563 12.18 -21.63 6.35
C ARG A 563 13.12 -21.72 7.54
N SER A 564 14.27 -21.03 7.51
CA SER A 564 15.19 -21.05 8.65
C SER A 564 14.58 -20.48 9.92
N ILE A 565 13.60 -19.59 9.79
CA ILE A 565 12.86 -19.00 10.91
C ILE A 565 12.03 -20.02 11.70
N LEU A 566 11.69 -21.17 11.10
CA LEU A 566 10.85 -22.19 11.74
C LEU A 566 11.67 -23.26 12.49
N PHE A 567 13.01 -23.26 12.37
CA PHE A 567 13.86 -24.39 12.80
C PHE A 567 13.73 -24.75 14.27
N HIS A 568 13.48 -23.78 15.16
CA HIS A 568 13.41 -24.03 16.60
C HIS A 568 12.22 -24.90 17.01
N ASN A 569 11.10 -24.79 16.28
CA ASN A 569 9.85 -25.48 16.60
C ASN A 569 9.44 -26.51 15.55
N TYR A 570 10.14 -26.54 14.40
CA TYR A 570 9.80 -27.38 13.26
C TYR A 570 11.02 -28.20 12.81
N SER A 571 11.00 -29.55 12.92
CA SER A 571 12.13 -30.38 12.45
C SER A 571 11.77 -31.72 11.78
N SER A 572 12.66 -32.06 10.82
CA SER A 572 12.99 -33.30 10.09
C SER A 572 12.35 -33.66 8.74
N GLN A 573 11.19 -33.12 8.33
CA GLN A 573 10.63 -33.44 6.99
C GLN A 573 10.54 -32.27 6.01
N GLN A 574 10.94 -31.06 6.42
CA GLN A 574 10.90 -29.86 5.58
C GLN A 574 11.43 -30.12 4.17
N PRO A 575 10.64 -29.88 3.11
CA PRO A 575 11.02 -30.26 1.75
C PRO A 575 12.18 -29.39 1.24
N PHE A 576 12.36 -28.21 1.84
CA PHE A 576 13.44 -27.28 1.58
C PHE A 576 13.68 -26.38 2.80
N ILE A 577 14.89 -25.82 2.85
CA ILE A 577 15.23 -24.73 3.78
C ILE A 577 15.15 -23.39 3.04
N LEU A 578 15.75 -23.35 1.85
CA LEU A 578 15.72 -22.21 0.94
C LEU A 578 15.04 -22.63 -0.36
N SER A 579 14.16 -21.77 -0.88
CA SER A 579 13.48 -21.95 -2.15
C SER A 579 13.55 -20.69 -2.99
N ARG A 580 13.74 -20.85 -4.31
CA ARG A 580 13.64 -19.73 -5.26
C ARG A 580 12.19 -19.42 -5.64
N GLU A 581 11.30 -20.39 -5.50
CA GLU A 581 9.86 -20.25 -5.76
C GLU A 581 9.14 -20.15 -4.41
N PRO A 582 8.04 -19.39 -4.30
CA PRO A 582 7.29 -19.34 -3.06
C PRO A 582 6.57 -20.68 -2.85
N ARG A 583 6.79 -21.32 -1.69
CA ARG A 583 6.27 -22.67 -1.40
C ARG A 583 5.64 -22.77 0.00
N VAL A 584 4.49 -23.42 0.07
CA VAL A 584 3.67 -23.63 1.28
C VAL A 584 3.61 -25.12 1.67
N SER A 585 4.04 -26.02 0.79
CA SER A 585 4.04 -27.47 1.05
C SER A 585 4.55 -27.86 2.44
N GLN A 586 3.84 -28.74 3.14
CA GLN A 586 4.15 -29.22 4.49
C GLN A 586 4.03 -28.17 5.61
N THR A 587 3.36 -27.04 5.40
CA THR A 587 2.99 -26.13 6.49
C THR A 587 1.49 -26.16 6.80
N GLU A 588 0.73 -27.06 6.19
CA GLU A 588 -0.73 -27.13 6.27
C GLU A 588 -1.22 -27.32 7.71
N ASP A 589 -0.59 -28.23 8.48
CA ASP A 589 -0.93 -28.46 9.89
C ASP A 589 -0.67 -27.21 10.75
N LEU A 590 0.43 -26.50 10.48
CA LEU A 590 0.75 -25.25 11.17
C LEU A 590 -0.29 -24.18 10.82
N ILE A 591 -0.62 -24.03 9.53
CA ILE A 591 -1.63 -23.08 9.05
C ILE A 591 -3.00 -23.37 9.65
N GLU A 592 -3.41 -24.64 9.74
CA GLU A 592 -4.66 -25.05 10.38
C GLU A 592 -4.66 -24.71 11.87
N GLN A 593 -3.56 -24.92 12.58
CA GLN A 593 -3.45 -24.53 13.98
C GLN A 593 -3.56 -23.02 14.19
N LEU A 594 -3.01 -22.23 13.27
CA LEU A 594 -2.98 -20.77 13.35
C LEU A 594 -4.32 -20.14 12.98
N TYR A 595 -4.97 -20.62 11.91
CA TYR A 595 -6.12 -19.97 11.30
C TYR A 595 -7.42 -20.80 11.35
N GLY A 596 -7.34 -22.06 11.80
CA GLY A 596 -8.49 -22.98 11.85
C GLY A 596 -8.86 -23.57 10.49
N ASP A 597 -8.10 -23.27 9.44
CA ASP A 597 -8.29 -23.77 8.08
C ASP A 597 -6.91 -24.03 7.46
N SER A 598 -6.60 -25.28 7.12
CA SER A 598 -5.36 -25.67 6.44
C SER A 598 -5.18 -25.00 5.08
N HIS A 599 -6.28 -24.56 4.45
CA HIS A 599 -6.29 -23.85 3.18
C HIS A 599 -6.38 -22.33 3.35
N ALA A 600 -6.17 -21.81 4.57
CA ALA A 600 -6.06 -20.36 4.79
C ALA A 600 -4.94 -19.73 3.96
N ILE A 601 -3.89 -20.51 3.68
CA ILE A 601 -2.86 -20.17 2.70
C ILE A 601 -2.91 -21.20 1.57
N GLU A 602 -3.08 -20.74 0.33
CA GLU A 602 -3.20 -21.57 -0.85
C GLU A 602 -2.04 -21.29 -1.83
N GLU A 603 -1.38 -22.35 -2.28
CA GLU A 603 -0.37 -22.31 -3.33
C GLU A 603 -0.95 -22.87 -4.64
N SER A 604 -0.77 -22.16 -5.75
CA SER A 604 -1.16 -22.63 -7.08
C SER A 604 -0.12 -22.28 -8.15
N ILE A 605 -0.03 -23.13 -9.18
CA ILE A 605 0.84 -22.94 -10.34
C ILE A 605 -0.04 -22.68 -11.57
N TRP A 606 0.23 -21.61 -12.31
CA TRP A 606 -0.63 -21.17 -13.43
C TRP A 606 -0.08 -21.55 -14.81
N VAL A 607 1.07 -22.24 -14.84
CA VAL A 607 1.72 -22.69 -16.08
C VAL A 607 1.82 -24.23 -16.10
N PRO A 608 1.60 -24.92 -17.23
CA PRO A 608 1.68 -26.37 -17.33
C PRO A 608 3.00 -27.00 -16.83
N GLY A 609 2.93 -28.14 -16.14
CA GLY A 609 4.09 -28.79 -15.50
C GLY A 609 5.24 -29.21 -16.43
N THR A 610 4.97 -29.45 -17.71
CA THR A 610 6.00 -29.69 -18.75
C THR A 610 6.82 -28.44 -19.04
N ILE A 611 6.19 -27.27 -18.98
CA ILE A 611 6.82 -25.96 -19.13
C ILE A 611 7.56 -25.61 -17.83
N THR A 612 6.99 -25.88 -16.65
CA THR A 612 7.64 -25.68 -15.35
C THR A 612 8.96 -26.45 -15.22
N LYS A 613 9.01 -27.71 -15.65
CA LYS A 613 10.27 -28.50 -15.63
C LYS A 613 11.34 -27.94 -16.58
N LYS A 614 10.96 -27.39 -17.73
CA LYS A 614 11.87 -26.75 -18.69
C LYS A 614 12.35 -25.37 -18.21
N ILE A 615 11.47 -24.56 -17.63
CA ILE A 615 11.79 -23.31 -16.94
C ILE A 615 12.75 -23.59 -15.78
N ASN A 616 12.46 -24.59 -14.94
CA ASN A 616 13.31 -24.91 -13.79
C ASN A 616 14.66 -25.53 -14.17
N ALA A 617 14.73 -26.30 -15.27
CA ALA A 617 15.99 -26.77 -15.83
C ALA A 617 16.83 -25.62 -16.42
N SER A 618 16.19 -24.66 -17.08
CA SER A 618 16.81 -23.43 -17.59
C SER A 618 17.34 -22.53 -16.48
N ILE A 619 16.53 -22.27 -15.45
CA ILE A 619 16.89 -21.44 -14.29
C ILE A 619 18.01 -22.10 -13.48
N LYS A 620 17.99 -23.43 -13.28
CA LYS A 620 19.10 -24.18 -12.65
C LYS A 620 20.39 -24.13 -13.47
N SER A 621 20.31 -23.99 -14.80
CA SER A 621 21.48 -23.91 -15.68
C SER A 621 22.05 -22.49 -15.85
N ASN A 622 21.35 -21.45 -15.40
CA ASN A 622 21.63 -20.10 -15.85
C ASN A 622 22.40 -19.22 -14.86
N ASN A 623 23.64 -18.95 -15.28
CA ASN A 623 24.31 -17.66 -15.16
C ASN A 623 23.51 -16.53 -15.87
N ARG A 624 22.26 -16.22 -15.44
CA ARG A 624 21.56 -15.01 -15.92
C ARG A 624 22.33 -13.80 -15.40
N ARG A 625 23.25 -13.26 -16.20
CA ARG A 625 24.01 -12.05 -15.89
C ARG A 625 23.32 -10.86 -16.55
N SER A 626 22.78 -9.95 -15.76
CA SER A 626 22.39 -8.62 -16.23
C SER A 626 23.64 -7.74 -16.33
N ILE A 627 23.76 -7.02 -17.45
CA ILE A 627 24.80 -6.01 -17.66
C ILE A 627 24.18 -4.67 -17.29
N ASP A 628 24.74 -3.99 -16.31
CA ASP A 628 24.37 -2.61 -16.04
C ASP A 628 25.16 -1.67 -16.97
N GLY A 629 24.46 -0.75 -17.62
CA GLY A 629 24.97 0.06 -18.73
C GLY A 629 26.02 1.11 -18.35
N SER A 630 26.38 1.20 -17.07
CA SER A 630 27.30 2.21 -16.54
C SER A 630 28.67 1.63 -16.12
N ASN A 631 28.76 0.37 -15.66
CA ASN A 631 30.00 -0.15 -15.04
C ASN A 631 30.40 -1.60 -15.42
N GLY A 632 29.70 -2.30 -16.32
CA GLY A 632 30.17 -3.60 -16.83
C GLY A 632 30.23 -4.74 -15.79
N THR A 633 29.71 -4.54 -14.58
CA THR A 633 29.59 -5.58 -13.55
C THR A 633 28.41 -6.50 -13.85
N PHE A 634 28.66 -7.81 -13.84
CA PHE A 634 27.64 -8.83 -14.07
C PHE A 634 26.87 -9.12 -12.79
N HIS A 635 25.60 -8.73 -12.71
CA HIS A 635 24.71 -9.07 -11.59
C HIS A 635 23.78 -10.22 -11.96
N ALA A 636 23.52 -11.15 -11.03
CA ALA A 636 22.50 -12.17 -11.22
C ALA A 636 21.13 -11.50 -11.49
N ALA A 637 20.41 -11.95 -12.52
CA ALA A 637 19.11 -11.37 -12.85
C ALA A 637 18.10 -11.60 -11.71
N GLU A 638 17.36 -10.55 -11.38
CA GLU A 638 16.30 -10.59 -10.37
C GLU A 638 15.03 -11.20 -10.97
N ASP A 639 14.46 -12.18 -10.26
CA ASP A 639 13.14 -12.71 -10.57
C ASP A 639 12.08 -11.81 -9.91
N ILE A 640 11.02 -11.45 -10.63
CA ILE A 640 10.01 -10.52 -10.11
C ILE A 640 9.02 -11.28 -9.23
N ALA A 641 8.66 -10.68 -8.10
CA ALA A 641 7.57 -11.13 -7.25
C ALA A 641 6.67 -9.93 -6.92
N LEU A 642 5.42 -9.99 -7.36
CA LEU A 642 4.39 -9.03 -6.98
C LEU A 642 3.87 -9.40 -5.60
N VAL A 643 3.94 -8.48 -4.65
CA VAL A 643 3.39 -8.66 -3.30
C VAL A 643 2.22 -7.69 -3.13
N VAL A 644 1.01 -8.24 -3.15
CA VAL A 644 -0.24 -7.50 -3.13
C VAL A 644 -0.79 -7.46 -1.70
N PHE A 645 -1.16 -6.28 -1.21
CA PHE A 645 -1.83 -6.09 0.08
C PHE A 645 -3.29 -5.71 -0.14
N LEU A 646 -4.19 -6.50 0.45
CA LEU A 646 -5.62 -6.22 0.58
C LEU A 646 -5.94 -5.85 2.04
N GLY A 647 -6.52 -4.67 2.26
CA GLY A 647 -6.76 -4.09 3.58
C GLY A 647 -5.62 -3.21 4.09
N GLY A 648 -4.78 -2.71 3.18
CA GLY A 648 -3.73 -1.74 3.45
C GLY A 648 -2.37 -2.30 3.86
N VAL A 649 -1.35 -1.46 3.66
CA VAL A 649 0.04 -1.70 4.06
C VAL A 649 0.55 -0.56 4.95
N THR A 650 1.41 -0.88 5.90
CA THR A 650 2.09 0.12 6.75
C THR A 650 3.45 0.54 6.16
N MET A 651 3.97 1.71 6.53
CA MET A 651 5.31 2.14 6.11
C MET A 651 6.41 1.23 6.69
N GLY A 652 6.21 0.70 7.90
CA GLY A 652 7.09 -0.28 8.51
C GLY A 652 7.15 -1.61 7.76
N GLU A 653 6.00 -2.17 7.33
CA GLU A 653 5.98 -3.38 6.49
C GLU A 653 6.70 -3.17 5.16
N ILE A 654 6.54 -2.00 4.52
CA ILE A 654 7.28 -1.66 3.28
C ILE A 654 8.80 -1.67 3.54
N ALA A 655 9.25 -1.08 4.66
CA ALA A 655 10.65 -1.04 5.03
C ALA A 655 11.22 -2.44 5.26
N ILE A 656 10.49 -3.28 6.00
CA ILE A 656 10.89 -4.66 6.30
C ILE A 656 10.91 -5.52 5.04
N MET A 657 9.95 -5.38 4.12
CA MET A 657 9.94 -6.11 2.86
C MET A 657 11.21 -5.83 2.03
N LYS A 658 11.68 -4.57 2.02
CA LYS A 658 12.95 -4.20 1.36
C LYS A 658 14.16 -4.83 2.03
N HIS A 659 14.18 -4.88 3.37
CA HIS A 659 15.22 -5.57 4.12
C HIS A 659 15.20 -7.08 3.86
N LEU A 660 14.01 -7.70 3.83
CA LEU A 660 13.82 -9.10 3.48
C LEU A 660 14.35 -9.40 2.08
N GLN A 661 14.09 -8.54 1.09
CA GLN A 661 14.66 -8.66 -0.25
C GLN A 661 16.19 -8.73 -0.22
N LYS A 662 16.84 -7.84 0.56
CA LYS A 662 18.31 -7.81 0.72
C LYS A 662 18.83 -9.09 1.39
N ILE A 663 18.17 -9.58 2.44
CA ILE A 663 18.54 -10.82 3.13
C ILE A 663 18.42 -12.01 2.20
N LEU A 664 17.31 -12.15 1.49
CA LEU A 664 17.08 -13.24 0.54
C LEU A 664 18.13 -13.21 -0.58
N GLY A 665 18.49 -12.04 -1.09
CA GLY A 665 19.55 -11.87 -2.08
C GLY A 665 20.91 -12.38 -1.59
N LYS A 666 21.29 -12.08 -0.34
CA LYS A 666 22.50 -12.63 0.31
C LYS A 666 22.46 -14.16 0.43
N LYS A 667 21.27 -14.74 0.61
CA LYS A 667 21.03 -16.20 0.64
C LYS A 667 20.90 -16.82 -0.77
N GLY A 668 21.15 -16.06 -1.84
CA GLY A 668 21.09 -16.53 -3.24
C GLY A 668 19.69 -16.56 -3.85
N ILE A 669 18.69 -16.00 -3.15
CA ILE A 669 17.31 -15.85 -3.61
C ILE A 669 17.14 -14.40 -4.09
N ASN A 670 17.52 -14.14 -5.34
CA ASN A 670 17.47 -12.80 -5.93
C ASN A 670 16.07 -12.48 -6.44
N LYS A 671 15.20 -12.01 -5.55
CA LYS A 671 13.88 -11.49 -5.88
C LYS A 671 13.89 -9.98 -5.94
N ARG A 672 13.12 -9.42 -6.88
CA ARG A 672 12.69 -8.02 -6.85
C ARG A 672 11.22 -7.99 -6.42
N PHE A 673 10.97 -7.59 -5.18
CA PHE A 673 9.62 -7.41 -4.67
C PHE A 673 9.05 -6.08 -5.20
N ILE A 674 7.89 -6.16 -5.84
CA ILE A 674 7.09 -5.00 -6.23
C ILE A 674 5.83 -5.06 -5.39
N ILE A 675 5.72 -4.13 -4.45
CA ILE A 675 4.58 -4.02 -3.53
C ILE A 675 3.46 -3.30 -4.26
N ILE A 676 2.27 -3.89 -4.24
CA ILE A 676 1.03 -3.29 -4.73
C ILE A 676 0.06 -3.24 -3.56
N ALA A 677 -0.43 -2.08 -3.18
CA ALA A 677 -1.34 -1.95 -2.05
C ALA A 677 -2.55 -1.09 -2.41
N ASP A 678 -3.71 -1.46 -1.89
CA ASP A 678 -4.93 -0.67 -2.02
C ASP A 678 -4.85 0.70 -1.34
N GLY A 679 -4.05 0.81 -0.28
CA GLY A 679 -3.73 2.07 0.38
C GLY A 679 -2.77 1.91 1.56
N LEU A 680 -2.46 3.03 2.19
CA LEU A 680 -1.74 3.05 3.46
C LEU A 680 -2.70 2.82 4.63
N ILE A 681 -2.26 2.04 5.62
CA ILE A 681 -3.00 1.82 6.86
C ILE A 681 -2.04 1.94 8.05
N ASN A 682 -2.56 2.40 9.18
CA ASN A 682 -1.92 2.36 10.48
C ASN A 682 -2.99 2.27 11.57
N GLY A 683 -2.58 2.15 12.82
CA GLY A 683 -3.50 1.96 13.94
C GLY A 683 -4.49 3.11 14.09
N THR A 684 -4.05 4.35 13.87
CA THR A 684 -4.91 5.54 13.93
C THR A 684 -6.00 5.48 12.87
N ARG A 685 -5.65 5.16 11.62
CA ARG A 685 -6.61 5.02 10.53
C ARG A 685 -7.61 3.89 10.77
N ILE A 686 -7.20 2.75 11.34
CA ILE A 686 -8.12 1.66 11.69
C ILE A 686 -9.10 2.15 12.77
N MET A 687 -8.61 2.75 13.86
CA MET A 687 -9.45 3.24 14.96
C MET A 687 -10.40 4.36 14.52
N ASN A 688 -10.02 5.18 13.53
CA ASN A 688 -10.89 6.20 12.93
C ASN A 688 -11.96 5.58 12.01
N SER A 689 -11.66 4.46 11.36
CA SER A 689 -12.58 3.80 10.42
C SER A 689 -13.67 3.00 11.13
N ILE A 690 -13.34 2.42 12.29
CA ILE A 690 -14.28 1.66 13.12
C ILE A 690 -14.85 2.64 14.15
N SER A 691 -15.91 3.37 13.77
CA SER A 691 -16.52 4.44 14.58
C SER A 691 -17.91 4.09 15.07
#